data_AF-A0AAX7T4W8-F1
#
_entry.id   AF-A0AAX7T4W8-F1
#
_cell.length_a   1.000
_cell.length_b   1.000
_cell.length_c   1.000
_cell.angle_alpha   90.00
_cell.angle_beta   90.00
_cell.angle_gamma   90.00
#
_symmetry.space_group_name_H-M   'P 1'
#
loop_
_entity.id
_entity.type
_entity.pdbx_description
1 polymer ?
#
loop_
_entity_poly.entity_id
_entity_poly.type
_entity_poly.pdbx_seq_one_letter_code
_entity_poly.pdbx_strand_id
1 'polypeptide(L)'
;MPAERRSARGRSAVGRFPSVTFGFGEDTEAEKEEPKENNVKKGNACKEWLRKVCPCCCPKHDDGIDTEVTLVDGPGKEDGGNGEKPVPGDKELDVLLKVKSIDLLKSKSGANRTEHHTHLYQSDNLIIRRGQSFEMWITLSRPFNPSSDELHLDLKTGPLAVVAKGTHVIIPLVAKLEGDRWEAAVVKQEDKKIKLLVNSPATAVIGRYQLTVETNNQNGSASSTHDPANDIYILFNPWCQDDIVYMDSEDERQEYILNDTGRIYYGTKDQIGARTWNYGQFSDRILAACLFVMEKSGTSPSGWGDPVNVVRIISAMVNSPDDQGVLEGNWSGDYSNGTSPTVWSGSVEILEEYHKKNGTPVKYGQCWVFAGVVTTVLRCLGIPTRTVTNFSSAHDTDVSLTTDVYLDENLEPIENLNVDSIWNFHVWNDCWMARKDLPPGHGGWQAVDATPQETSQGTYCCGPASLAAVRYGQVYLKRDTAFVFAEVNSDKIYWQKNADGTFTQIYSEKKIVGISISTKAVGSNERSDITHLYKHPEGSNEERIAVETACSFGSKAKAYSSPTAQDVSLEVTLDGEGPKMGKDAELMITLKNSSSQQRSVSLHSQVSVMYYTGVHKATVRTDTTDIEVLPNEGEWSISFWMTFFHQQDHKAYLTNLEMLSALSGAHTLYPYIFPVNLHCICPIKPKKG
;
A
#
# COMPACT_ATOMS: atom_id res chain seq x y z
N MET A 1 2.03 48.02 -18.79
CA MET A 1 2.42 47.94 -17.37
C MET A 1 2.63 46.47 -17.04
N PRO A 2 3.69 46.09 -16.29
CA PRO A 2 3.97 44.69 -15.99
C PRO A 2 3.02 44.13 -14.91
N ALA A 3 2.80 42.82 -14.92
CA ALA A 3 1.91 42.12 -14.00
C ALA A 3 2.54 41.97 -12.59
N GLU A 4 1.76 42.22 -11.55
CA GLU A 4 2.15 41.92 -10.18
C GLU A 4 2.24 40.40 -9.95
N ARG A 5 3.42 39.93 -9.54
CA ARG A 5 3.58 38.58 -9.01
C ARG A 5 2.99 38.54 -7.59
N ARG A 6 1.97 37.71 -7.37
CA ARG A 6 1.52 37.41 -5.99
C ARG A 6 2.62 36.65 -5.25
N SER A 7 3.00 37.17 -4.09
CA SER A 7 4.03 36.59 -3.22
C SER A 7 3.61 35.21 -2.71
N ALA A 8 4.55 34.25 -2.72
CA ALA A 8 4.38 32.98 -2.03
C ALA A 8 4.50 33.22 -0.51
N ARG A 9 3.46 32.86 0.24
CA ARG A 9 3.50 32.93 1.72
C ARG A 9 4.37 31.80 2.27
N GLY A 10 5.14 32.11 3.33
CA GLY A 10 6.19 31.25 3.85
C GLY A 10 5.71 29.93 4.47
N ARG A 11 6.58 28.92 4.45
CA ARG A 11 6.36 27.55 4.97
C ARG A 11 6.72 27.36 6.45
N SER A 12 7.21 28.40 7.15
CA SER A 12 7.87 28.29 8.47
C SER A 12 6.95 28.07 9.70
N ALA A 13 5.64 27.85 9.50
CA ALA A 13 4.67 27.70 10.59
C ALA A 13 4.33 26.24 10.96
N VAL A 14 4.95 25.25 10.32
CA VAL A 14 4.71 23.82 10.60
C VAL A 14 5.51 23.38 11.83
N GLY A 15 4.87 22.74 12.81
CA GLY A 15 5.55 21.95 13.86
C GLY A 15 5.59 22.52 15.29
N ARG A 16 5.14 23.74 15.58
CA ARG A 16 5.11 24.28 16.96
C ARG A 16 3.73 24.13 17.63
N PHE A 17 3.60 23.16 18.53
CA PHE A 17 2.47 23.05 19.45
C PHE A 17 2.64 24.03 20.63
N PRO A 18 1.67 24.92 20.92
CA PRO A 18 1.64 25.64 22.19
C PRO A 18 1.18 24.70 23.32
N SER A 19 1.86 24.76 24.47
CA SER A 19 1.46 24.05 25.69
C SER A 19 0.21 24.68 26.30
N VAL A 20 -0.95 24.02 26.17
CA VAL A 20 -2.20 24.48 26.78
C VAL A 20 -2.41 23.82 28.14
N THR A 21 -2.14 24.57 29.21
CA THR A 21 -2.64 24.26 30.56
C THR A 21 -4.13 24.61 30.66
N PHE A 22 -4.96 23.64 31.06
CA PHE A 22 -6.38 23.88 31.33
C PHE A 22 -6.57 24.77 32.57
N GLY A 23 -7.19 25.93 32.39
CA GLY A 23 -7.74 26.75 33.47
C GLY A 23 -9.24 26.49 33.64
N PHE A 24 -9.71 26.44 34.89
CA PHE A 24 -11.13 26.31 35.25
C PHE A 24 -11.77 27.69 35.54
N GLY A 25 -13.07 27.82 35.24
CA GLY A 25 -13.93 28.96 35.58
C GLY A 25 -13.92 30.10 34.53
N GLU A 26 -14.99 30.88 34.37
CA GLU A 26 -16.36 30.82 34.90
C GLU A 26 -17.27 31.69 33.99
N ASP A 27 -18.60 31.52 34.02
CA ASP A 27 -19.51 32.13 33.03
C ASP A 27 -19.63 33.67 33.08
N THR A 28 -19.88 34.33 31.94
CA THR A 28 -20.65 35.59 31.87
C THR A 28 -21.15 35.91 30.44
N GLU A 29 -22.39 36.37 30.32
CA GLU A 29 -23.06 36.72 29.06
C GLU A 29 -22.78 38.17 28.60
N ALA A 30 -22.86 38.44 27.29
CA ALA A 30 -23.04 39.78 26.71
C ALA A 30 -23.72 39.71 25.32
N GLU A 31 -24.34 40.81 24.88
CA GLU A 31 -25.50 40.79 23.98
C GLU A 31 -25.24 41.02 22.46
N LYS A 32 -26.31 40.89 21.68
CA LYS A 32 -26.38 41.07 20.21
C LYS A 32 -26.39 42.55 19.79
N GLU A 33 -25.91 42.85 18.58
CA GLU A 33 -26.50 43.94 17.78
C GLU A 33 -26.34 43.75 16.25
N GLU A 34 -27.40 44.13 15.53
CA GLU A 34 -27.58 44.34 14.08
C GLU A 34 -28.47 45.63 13.99
N PRO A 35 -28.73 46.33 12.84
CA PRO A 35 -28.58 45.94 11.43
C PRO A 35 -28.13 47.10 10.46
N LYS A 36 -28.12 46.86 9.12
CA LYS A 36 -29.02 47.50 8.11
C LYS A 36 -28.56 47.42 6.65
N GLU A 37 -29.54 47.15 5.77
CA GLU A 37 -29.44 47.18 4.31
C GLU A 37 -29.47 48.59 3.71
N ASN A 38 -29.10 48.71 2.42
CA ASN A 38 -29.77 49.64 1.50
C ASN A 38 -29.72 49.14 0.04
N ASN A 39 -30.89 49.15 -0.62
CA ASN A 39 -31.13 48.62 -1.97
C ASN A 39 -31.35 49.76 -3.00
N VAL A 40 -30.70 49.73 -4.16
CA VAL A 40 -31.18 50.45 -5.37
C VAL A 40 -30.93 49.62 -6.66
N LYS A 41 -31.96 49.49 -7.49
CA LYS A 41 -31.97 48.73 -8.76
C LYS A 41 -31.59 49.60 -9.97
N LYS A 42 -31.08 48.98 -11.04
CA LYS A 42 -31.50 49.21 -12.45
C LYS A 42 -30.98 48.09 -13.37
N GLY A 43 -31.67 47.82 -14.49
CA GLY A 43 -31.48 46.61 -15.29
C GLY A 43 -31.20 46.81 -16.79
N ASN A 44 -30.98 45.66 -17.45
CA ASN A 44 -30.80 45.33 -18.87
C ASN A 44 -30.91 46.41 -19.97
N ALA A 45 -29.93 46.39 -20.89
CA ALA A 45 -30.15 46.52 -22.34
C ALA A 45 -29.04 45.77 -23.14
N CYS A 46 -29.31 45.50 -24.41
CA CYS A 46 -28.61 44.51 -25.25
C CYS A 46 -27.50 45.08 -26.16
N LYS A 47 -26.52 44.22 -26.49
CA LYS A 47 -25.76 44.09 -27.77
C LYS A 47 -25.03 45.31 -28.37
N GLU A 48 -23.76 45.09 -28.73
CA GLU A 48 -23.10 45.30 -30.05
C GLU A 48 -21.61 44.83 -29.88
N TRP A 49 -20.84 44.31 -30.85
CA TRP A 49 -20.99 44.18 -32.31
C TRP A 49 -20.25 42.94 -32.87
N LEU A 50 -20.65 42.53 -34.08
CA LEU A 50 -20.19 41.43 -34.95
C LEU A 50 -18.66 41.45 -35.30
N ARG A 51 -17.93 40.45 -35.85
CA ARG A 51 -18.10 39.04 -36.35
C ARG A 51 -16.91 38.76 -37.31
N LYS A 52 -16.52 37.47 -37.50
CA LYS A 52 -16.05 36.77 -38.74
C LYS A 52 -14.66 36.08 -38.67
N VAL A 53 -14.42 34.90 -39.31
CA VAL A 53 -15.28 33.80 -39.79
C VAL A 53 -14.46 32.51 -40.09
N CYS A 54 -15.12 31.35 -39.92
CA CYS A 54 -14.97 30.00 -40.52
C CYS A 54 -14.17 29.82 -41.86
N PRO A 55 -13.73 28.59 -42.23
CA PRO A 55 -14.67 27.52 -42.64
C PRO A 55 -14.32 26.05 -42.26
N CYS A 56 -15.25 25.16 -42.62
CA CYS A 56 -15.26 23.67 -42.63
C CYS A 56 -15.31 22.88 -41.31
N CYS A 57 -16.52 22.38 -40.97
CA CYS A 57 -16.86 20.95 -40.75
C CYS A 57 -18.26 20.81 -40.10
N CYS A 58 -19.32 20.68 -40.91
CA CYS A 58 -20.63 20.16 -40.48
C CYS A 58 -21.59 19.94 -41.67
N PRO A 59 -22.04 18.70 -41.88
CA PRO A 59 -23.37 18.40 -42.44
C PRO A 59 -24.10 17.33 -41.60
N LYS A 60 -25.41 17.14 -41.63
CA LYS A 60 -26.58 17.97 -41.94
C LYS A 60 -27.81 17.18 -41.43
N HIS A 61 -28.91 17.84 -41.11
CA HIS A 61 -30.21 17.23 -40.81
C HIS A 61 -31.23 17.89 -41.75
N ASP A 62 -32.13 17.13 -42.39
CA ASP A 62 -33.17 17.65 -43.29
C ASP A 62 -34.57 17.25 -42.75
N ASP A 63 -35.29 18.27 -42.26
CA ASP A 63 -36.65 18.74 -42.63
C ASP A 63 -37.81 17.79 -43.01
N GLY A 64 -39.03 18.17 -42.58
CA GLY A 64 -40.29 17.87 -43.29
C GLY A 64 -41.57 17.75 -42.43
N ILE A 65 -42.46 18.74 -42.49
CA ILE A 65 -43.81 18.78 -41.87
C ILE A 65 -44.86 19.04 -42.97
N ASP A 66 -46.08 18.48 -42.88
CA ASP A 66 -47.32 19.22 -43.28
C ASP A 66 -48.69 18.65 -42.82
N THR A 67 -49.71 19.52 -42.88
CA THR A 67 -51.06 19.54 -42.24
C THR A 67 -52.26 19.49 -43.23
N GLU A 68 -53.52 19.13 -42.93
CA GLU A 68 -54.24 18.45 -41.80
C GLU A 68 -55.73 18.13 -42.22
N VAL A 69 -56.46 17.22 -41.52
CA VAL A 69 -57.96 17.07 -41.49
C VAL A 69 -58.63 16.60 -42.84
N THR A 70 -59.74 15.83 -43.00
CA THR A 70 -61.08 15.68 -42.34
C THR A 70 -61.75 14.29 -42.56
N LEU A 71 -62.88 14.04 -41.87
CA LEU A 71 -63.75 12.83 -41.82
C LEU A 71 -64.74 12.62 -43.00
N VAL A 72 -65.14 11.35 -43.30
CA VAL A 72 -66.47 10.91 -43.83
C VAL A 72 -66.77 9.43 -43.44
N ASP A 73 -68.05 9.07 -43.23
CA ASP A 73 -68.56 7.76 -42.74
C ASP A 73 -68.99 6.71 -43.81
N GLY A 74 -68.77 5.41 -43.48
CA GLY A 74 -69.63 4.23 -43.76
C GLY A 74 -69.85 3.71 -45.21
N PRO A 75 -70.56 2.56 -45.41
CA PRO A 75 -71.01 1.52 -44.48
C PRO A 75 -70.46 0.08 -44.81
N GLY A 76 -70.71 -0.92 -43.94
CA GLY A 76 -70.09 -2.26 -44.01
C GLY A 76 -70.95 -3.42 -44.55
N LYS A 77 -70.47 -4.66 -44.36
CA LYS A 77 -71.24 -5.92 -44.45
C LYS A 77 -70.51 -7.11 -43.77
N GLU A 78 -71.29 -8.11 -43.38
CA GLU A 78 -70.90 -9.34 -42.67
C GLU A 78 -70.31 -10.41 -43.60
N ASP A 79 -69.42 -11.28 -43.10
CA ASP A 79 -69.65 -12.74 -43.08
C ASP A 79 -68.70 -13.44 -42.07
N GLY A 80 -69.05 -14.67 -41.64
CA GLY A 80 -68.34 -15.42 -40.60
C GLY A 80 -67.31 -16.45 -41.10
N GLY A 81 -66.51 -17.00 -40.19
CA GLY A 81 -65.58 -18.09 -40.52
C GLY A 81 -64.74 -18.58 -39.33
N ASN A 82 -65.11 -19.73 -38.76
CA ASN A 82 -64.29 -20.44 -37.77
C ASN A 82 -62.95 -20.89 -38.39
N GLY A 83 -61.85 -20.75 -37.65
CA GLY A 83 -60.55 -21.23 -38.08
C GLY A 83 -59.47 -21.06 -37.02
N GLU A 84 -59.33 -22.05 -36.13
CA GLU A 84 -58.16 -22.18 -35.27
C GLU A 84 -56.90 -22.27 -36.15
N LYS A 85 -56.06 -21.23 -36.14
CA LYS A 85 -54.67 -21.36 -36.59
C LYS A 85 -53.87 -21.90 -35.40
N PRO A 86 -53.10 -23.00 -35.57
CA PRO A 86 -52.16 -23.42 -34.55
C PRO A 86 -51.16 -22.30 -34.28
N VAL A 87 -51.03 -21.90 -33.02
CA VAL A 87 -49.87 -21.12 -32.56
C VAL A 87 -48.64 -21.99 -32.85
N PRO A 88 -47.60 -21.49 -33.56
CA PRO A 88 -46.32 -22.19 -33.64
C PRO A 88 -45.77 -22.30 -32.22
N GLY A 89 -45.81 -23.52 -31.67
CA GLY A 89 -45.62 -23.72 -30.24
C GLY A 89 -44.21 -23.42 -29.75
N ASP A 90 -44.09 -23.09 -28.46
CA ASP A 90 -42.84 -22.80 -27.71
C ASP A 90 -41.83 -23.97 -27.62
N LYS A 91 -41.84 -24.92 -28.56
CA LYS A 91 -41.02 -26.14 -28.52
C LYS A 91 -39.58 -25.98 -29.00
N GLU A 92 -39.22 -24.87 -29.65
CA GLU A 92 -37.83 -24.57 -30.03
C GLU A 92 -36.98 -24.01 -28.87
N LEU A 93 -37.60 -23.57 -27.77
CA LEU A 93 -36.91 -22.81 -26.71
C LEU A 93 -36.16 -23.67 -25.68
N ASP A 94 -36.35 -24.99 -25.68
CA ASP A 94 -35.89 -25.90 -24.60
C ASP A 94 -34.56 -26.63 -24.91
N VAL A 95 -34.02 -26.48 -26.12
CA VAL A 95 -32.78 -27.16 -26.56
C VAL A 95 -31.51 -26.42 -26.09
N LEU A 96 -31.55 -25.09 -26.15
CA LEU A 96 -30.46 -24.21 -25.74
C LEU A 96 -30.38 -24.15 -24.21
N LEU A 97 -29.20 -24.47 -23.66
CA LEU A 97 -28.95 -24.31 -22.23
C LEU A 97 -28.95 -22.81 -21.91
N LYS A 98 -29.66 -22.41 -20.84
CA LYS A 98 -29.76 -21.01 -20.40
C LYS A 98 -29.71 -20.95 -18.87
N VAL A 99 -28.97 -19.98 -18.33
CA VAL A 99 -29.01 -19.67 -16.90
C VAL A 99 -30.35 -19.02 -16.53
N LYS A 100 -30.93 -19.46 -15.41
CA LYS A 100 -32.20 -18.96 -14.85
C LYS A 100 -32.01 -18.18 -13.57
N SER A 101 -31.07 -18.59 -12.73
CA SER A 101 -30.65 -17.84 -11.54
C SER A 101 -29.27 -18.28 -11.08
N ILE A 102 -28.60 -17.40 -10.34
CA ILE A 102 -27.33 -17.61 -9.67
C ILE A 102 -27.56 -17.41 -8.17
N ASP A 103 -26.98 -18.29 -7.34
CA ASP A 103 -26.91 -18.12 -5.89
C ASP A 103 -25.45 -18.25 -5.45
N LEU A 104 -24.87 -17.13 -5.03
CA LEU A 104 -23.49 -17.00 -4.60
C LEU A 104 -23.23 -17.45 -3.16
N LEU A 105 -24.23 -18.04 -2.47
CA LEU A 105 -24.15 -18.47 -1.07
C LEU A 105 -23.64 -17.36 -0.13
N LYS A 106 -23.98 -16.10 -0.47
CA LYS A 106 -23.36 -14.86 -0.01
C LYS A 106 -23.79 -14.38 1.40
N SER A 107 -24.46 -15.22 2.17
CA SER A 107 -24.87 -14.90 3.55
C SER A 107 -23.64 -14.57 4.42
N LYS A 108 -23.77 -13.57 5.30
CA LYS A 108 -22.73 -13.24 6.31
C LYS A 108 -22.40 -14.45 7.20
N SER A 109 -23.39 -15.29 7.51
CA SER A 109 -23.22 -16.53 8.28
C SER A 109 -22.95 -17.78 7.42
N GLY A 110 -22.83 -17.64 6.10
CA GLY A 110 -22.54 -18.73 5.17
C GLY A 110 -21.07 -19.11 5.13
N ALA A 111 -20.77 -20.32 4.66
CA ALA A 111 -19.41 -20.86 4.51
C ALA A 111 -18.49 -19.88 3.76
N ASN A 112 -18.88 -19.44 2.56
CA ASN A 112 -18.10 -18.51 1.74
C ASN A 112 -17.60 -17.26 2.49
N ARG A 113 -18.40 -16.64 3.37
CA ARG A 113 -17.99 -15.41 4.08
C ARG A 113 -17.35 -15.65 5.44
N THR A 114 -17.63 -16.79 6.06
CA THR A 114 -17.00 -17.19 7.32
C THR A 114 -15.57 -17.71 7.05
N GLU A 115 -15.40 -18.61 6.08
CA GLU A 115 -14.11 -19.21 5.70
C GLU A 115 -13.16 -18.23 4.99
N HIS A 116 -13.67 -17.25 4.26
CA HIS A 116 -12.82 -16.18 3.68
C HIS A 116 -12.54 -15.03 4.66
N HIS A 117 -13.02 -15.11 5.91
CA HIS A 117 -12.86 -14.03 6.91
C HIS A 117 -13.40 -12.66 6.40
N THR A 118 -14.60 -12.67 5.82
CA THR A 118 -15.30 -11.48 5.28
C THR A 118 -16.72 -11.30 5.85
N HIS A 119 -17.14 -12.11 6.83
CA HIS A 119 -18.46 -12.07 7.45
C HIS A 119 -18.78 -10.74 8.18
N LEU A 120 -17.75 -10.04 8.67
CA LEU A 120 -17.89 -8.78 9.42
C LEU A 120 -18.39 -7.60 8.56
N TYR A 121 -18.05 -7.54 7.27
CA TYR A 121 -18.41 -6.42 6.40
C TYR A 121 -19.93 -6.26 6.28
N GLN A 122 -20.45 -5.06 6.56
CA GLN A 122 -21.87 -4.74 6.39
C GLN A 122 -22.21 -4.51 4.90
N SER A 123 -22.38 -5.62 4.19
CA SER A 123 -22.84 -5.67 2.80
C SER A 123 -23.60 -6.98 2.54
N ASP A 124 -24.50 -6.97 1.56
CA ASP A 124 -25.25 -8.15 1.10
C ASP A 124 -24.69 -8.76 -0.20
N ASN A 125 -23.55 -8.26 -0.68
CA ASN A 125 -22.81 -8.81 -1.82
C ASN A 125 -21.87 -9.94 -1.37
N LEU A 126 -21.42 -10.77 -2.32
CA LEU A 126 -20.38 -11.75 -2.04
C LEU A 126 -19.04 -11.01 -1.91
N ILE A 127 -18.38 -11.17 -0.77
CA ILE A 127 -17.03 -10.66 -0.52
C ILE A 127 -16.15 -11.86 -0.19
N ILE A 128 -15.09 -12.06 -0.94
CA ILE A 128 -14.13 -13.17 -0.84
C ILE A 128 -12.70 -12.66 -0.90
N ARG A 129 -11.74 -13.52 -0.58
CA ARG A 129 -10.31 -13.25 -0.71
C ARG A 129 -9.73 -14.13 -1.81
N ARG A 130 -8.79 -13.59 -2.57
CA ARG A 130 -8.11 -14.30 -3.68
C ARG A 130 -7.29 -15.50 -3.18
N GLY A 131 -6.94 -16.43 -4.07
CA GLY A 131 -6.12 -17.60 -3.67
C GLY A 131 -6.85 -18.61 -2.79
N GLN A 132 -8.18 -18.51 -2.68
CA GLN A 132 -9.04 -19.40 -1.92
C GLN A 132 -10.31 -19.67 -2.74
N SER A 133 -10.79 -20.91 -2.72
CA SER A 133 -11.98 -21.31 -3.48
C SER A 133 -13.28 -20.92 -2.76
N PHE A 134 -14.36 -20.71 -3.51
CA PHE A 134 -15.70 -20.44 -2.99
C PHE A 134 -16.76 -21.25 -3.74
N GLU A 135 -17.93 -21.45 -3.14
CA GLU A 135 -19.00 -22.24 -3.72
C GLU A 135 -20.15 -21.37 -4.27
N MET A 136 -20.79 -21.82 -5.35
CA MET A 136 -22.00 -21.17 -5.88
C MET A 136 -22.95 -22.19 -6.52
N TRP A 137 -24.23 -21.84 -6.61
CA TRP A 137 -25.24 -22.59 -7.37
C TRP A 137 -25.65 -21.84 -8.62
N ILE A 138 -25.85 -22.58 -9.71
CA ILE A 138 -26.46 -22.09 -10.95
C ILE A 138 -27.69 -22.94 -11.23
N THR A 139 -28.84 -22.30 -11.42
CA THR A 139 -30.07 -22.94 -11.90
C THR A 139 -30.17 -22.73 -13.40
N LEU A 140 -30.40 -23.80 -14.16
CA LEU A 140 -30.40 -23.84 -15.62
C LEU A 140 -31.82 -24.10 -16.18
N SER A 141 -32.01 -23.92 -17.49
CA SER A 141 -33.27 -24.24 -18.18
C SER A 141 -33.62 -25.73 -18.14
N ARG A 142 -32.61 -26.58 -18.25
CA ARG A 142 -32.67 -28.05 -18.23
C ARG A 142 -31.43 -28.61 -17.51
N PRO A 143 -31.37 -29.91 -17.18
CA PRO A 143 -30.17 -30.52 -16.62
C PRO A 143 -28.93 -30.27 -17.50
N PHE A 144 -27.79 -30.04 -16.84
CA PHE A 144 -26.48 -29.92 -17.47
C PHE A 144 -26.02 -31.28 -18.00
N ASN A 145 -25.54 -31.33 -19.24
CA ASN A 145 -24.90 -32.53 -19.80
C ASN A 145 -23.41 -32.26 -20.11
N PRO A 146 -22.46 -32.73 -19.29
CA PRO A 146 -21.02 -32.54 -19.50
C PRO A 146 -20.48 -33.05 -20.84
N SER A 147 -21.23 -33.90 -21.57
CA SER A 147 -20.80 -34.42 -22.88
C SER A 147 -21.23 -33.56 -24.08
N SER A 148 -22.07 -32.54 -23.88
CA SER A 148 -22.64 -31.74 -24.97
C SER A 148 -22.82 -30.25 -24.66
N ASP A 149 -22.76 -29.88 -23.38
CA ASP A 149 -22.88 -28.50 -22.91
C ASP A 149 -21.54 -28.01 -22.38
N GLU A 150 -21.11 -26.86 -22.88
CA GLU A 150 -20.02 -26.07 -22.34
C GLU A 150 -20.59 -24.93 -21.49
N LEU A 151 -19.92 -24.60 -20.40
CA LEU A 151 -20.25 -23.46 -19.55
C LEU A 151 -18.95 -22.83 -19.06
N HIS A 152 -18.90 -21.49 -19.02
CA HIS A 152 -17.83 -20.76 -18.35
C HIS A 152 -18.41 -19.55 -17.60
N LEU A 153 -17.74 -19.17 -16.52
CA LEU A 153 -18.04 -17.91 -15.82
C LEU A 153 -17.20 -16.80 -16.45
N ASP A 154 -17.77 -15.62 -16.59
CA ASP A 154 -17.12 -14.45 -17.13
C ASP A 154 -17.18 -13.34 -16.05
N LEU A 155 -16.01 -12.98 -15.53
CA LEU A 155 -15.83 -11.92 -14.54
C LEU A 155 -15.15 -10.70 -15.19
N LYS A 156 -15.78 -9.52 -15.10
CA LYS A 156 -15.22 -8.25 -15.61
C LYS A 156 -15.05 -7.22 -14.49
N THR A 157 -13.89 -6.55 -14.44
CA THR A 157 -13.63 -5.45 -13.50
C THR A 157 -13.05 -4.22 -14.22
N GLY A 158 -13.37 -3.04 -13.69
CA GLY A 158 -13.04 -1.75 -14.29
C GLY A 158 -13.86 -1.40 -15.56
N PRO A 159 -13.67 -0.19 -16.10
CA PRO A 159 -14.44 0.29 -17.26
C PRO A 159 -14.01 -0.33 -18.60
N LEU A 160 -12.80 -0.90 -18.67
CA LEU A 160 -12.23 -1.54 -19.86
C LEU A 160 -11.59 -2.88 -19.46
N ALA A 161 -12.43 -3.90 -19.34
CA ALA A 161 -12.03 -5.26 -19.00
C ALA A 161 -11.28 -5.92 -20.18
N VAL A 162 -10.08 -6.47 -19.94
CA VAL A 162 -9.21 -7.06 -20.97
C VAL A 162 -8.53 -8.33 -20.43
N VAL A 163 -8.60 -9.42 -21.20
CA VAL A 163 -8.07 -10.75 -20.79
C VAL A 163 -6.56 -10.70 -20.53
N ALA A 164 -5.79 -10.11 -21.45
CA ALA A 164 -4.33 -9.97 -21.32
C ALA A 164 -3.88 -9.07 -20.13
N LYS A 165 -4.82 -8.44 -19.42
CA LYS A 165 -4.58 -7.60 -18.24
C LYS A 165 -5.19 -8.16 -16.95
N GLY A 166 -5.79 -9.35 -16.98
CA GLY A 166 -6.48 -9.96 -15.83
C GLY A 166 -7.74 -9.23 -15.37
N THR A 167 -8.22 -8.23 -16.11
CA THR A 167 -9.43 -7.46 -15.77
C THR A 167 -10.69 -8.00 -16.44
N HIS A 168 -10.55 -8.88 -17.43
CA HIS A 168 -11.59 -9.79 -17.93
C HIS A 168 -11.09 -11.21 -17.71
N VAL A 169 -11.81 -12.00 -16.92
CA VAL A 169 -11.43 -13.37 -16.56
C VAL A 169 -12.50 -14.32 -17.06
N ILE A 170 -12.09 -15.30 -17.87
CA ILE A 170 -12.93 -16.40 -18.33
C ILE A 170 -12.55 -17.63 -17.50
N ILE A 171 -13.49 -18.15 -16.73
CA ILE A 171 -13.31 -19.29 -15.82
C ILE A 171 -13.95 -20.53 -16.46
N PRO A 172 -13.15 -21.44 -17.06
CA PRO A 172 -13.68 -22.66 -17.66
C PRO A 172 -14.16 -23.65 -16.59
N LEU A 173 -15.12 -24.51 -16.97
CA LEU A 173 -15.39 -25.73 -16.23
C LEU A 173 -14.31 -26.79 -16.50
N VAL A 174 -13.75 -27.35 -15.42
CA VAL A 174 -12.75 -28.43 -15.43
C VAL A 174 -13.21 -29.61 -14.58
N ALA A 175 -12.67 -30.80 -14.87
CA ALA A 175 -13.00 -32.02 -14.12
C ALA A 175 -12.41 -32.03 -12.70
N LYS A 176 -11.28 -31.35 -12.49
CA LYS A 176 -10.60 -31.18 -11.21
C LYS A 176 -9.83 -29.85 -11.25
N LEU A 177 -9.86 -29.11 -10.15
CA LEU A 177 -9.16 -27.83 -9.99
C LEU A 177 -7.65 -28.02 -9.83
N GLU A 178 -6.87 -27.22 -10.55
CA GLU A 178 -5.47 -26.91 -10.26
C GLU A 178 -5.44 -25.60 -9.44
N GLY A 179 -4.96 -25.66 -8.19
CA GLY A 179 -5.21 -24.63 -7.18
C GLY A 179 -4.59 -23.24 -7.42
N ASP A 180 -3.77 -23.09 -8.46
CA ASP A 180 -3.00 -21.88 -8.73
C ASP A 180 -3.67 -20.90 -9.73
N ARG A 181 -4.88 -21.21 -10.22
CA ARG A 181 -5.52 -20.47 -11.32
C ARG A 181 -7.05 -20.37 -11.25
N TRP A 182 -7.59 -19.60 -12.19
CA TRP A 182 -9.02 -19.38 -12.40
C TRP A 182 -9.67 -20.58 -13.08
N GLU A 183 -10.33 -21.43 -12.30
CA GLU A 183 -11.04 -22.63 -12.75
C GLU A 183 -12.30 -22.87 -11.91
N ALA A 184 -13.29 -23.57 -12.46
CA ALA A 184 -14.48 -24.00 -11.73
C ALA A 184 -14.75 -25.49 -11.96
N ALA A 185 -15.21 -26.21 -10.94
CA ALA A 185 -15.54 -27.63 -11.03
C ALA A 185 -16.96 -27.90 -10.52
N VAL A 186 -17.70 -28.76 -11.22
CA VAL A 186 -19.04 -29.19 -10.79
C VAL A 186 -18.88 -30.19 -9.64
N VAL A 187 -19.19 -29.77 -8.42
CA VAL A 187 -19.09 -30.61 -7.20
C VAL A 187 -20.41 -31.30 -6.84
N LYS A 188 -21.54 -30.81 -7.38
CA LYS A 188 -22.86 -31.44 -7.20
C LYS A 188 -23.78 -31.08 -8.37
N GLN A 189 -24.66 -31.99 -8.77
CA GLN A 189 -25.74 -31.74 -9.72
C GLN A 189 -27.06 -32.27 -9.17
N GLU A 190 -28.11 -31.46 -9.25
CA GLU A 190 -29.46 -31.73 -8.74
C GLU A 190 -30.49 -31.30 -9.80
N ASP A 191 -30.90 -32.22 -10.67
CA ASP A 191 -31.79 -31.95 -11.81
C ASP A 191 -31.27 -30.76 -12.65
N LYS A 192 -31.95 -29.60 -12.61
CA LYS A 192 -31.60 -28.36 -13.32
C LYS A 192 -30.57 -27.48 -12.60
N LYS A 193 -30.08 -27.88 -11.43
CA LYS A 193 -29.10 -27.11 -10.65
C LYS A 193 -27.73 -27.77 -10.67
N ILE A 194 -26.69 -26.95 -10.79
CA ILE A 194 -25.30 -27.36 -10.58
C ILE A 194 -24.67 -26.51 -9.47
N LYS A 195 -23.90 -27.16 -8.60
CA LYS A 195 -23.05 -26.52 -7.60
C LYS A 195 -21.63 -26.48 -8.13
N LEU A 196 -21.06 -25.30 -8.22
CA LEU A 196 -19.68 -25.08 -8.61
C LEU A 196 -18.82 -24.80 -7.37
N LEU A 197 -17.62 -25.37 -7.36
CA LEU A 197 -16.50 -24.87 -6.57
C LEU A 197 -15.60 -24.08 -7.52
N VAL A 198 -15.40 -22.80 -7.23
CA VAL A 198 -14.69 -21.84 -8.09
C VAL A 198 -13.39 -21.43 -7.40
N ASN A 199 -12.27 -21.57 -8.10
CA ASN A 199 -10.94 -21.19 -7.60
C ASN A 199 -10.47 -19.87 -8.22
N SER A 200 -9.61 -19.15 -7.49
CA SER A 200 -8.93 -17.94 -7.95
C SER A 200 -7.44 -18.02 -7.64
N PRO A 201 -6.54 -17.47 -8.49
CA PRO A 201 -5.12 -17.38 -8.20
C PRO A 201 -4.86 -16.37 -7.07
N ALA A 202 -3.84 -16.63 -6.25
CA ALA A 202 -3.39 -15.69 -5.21
C ALA A 202 -2.84 -14.35 -5.76
N THR A 203 -2.70 -14.22 -7.09
CA THR A 203 -2.30 -13.00 -7.80
C THR A 203 -3.47 -12.26 -8.45
N ALA A 204 -4.72 -12.69 -8.25
CA ALA A 204 -5.89 -12.04 -8.83
C ALA A 204 -5.94 -10.54 -8.48
N VAL A 205 -6.41 -9.73 -9.44
CA VAL A 205 -6.74 -8.32 -9.22
C VAL A 205 -7.83 -8.22 -8.15
N ILE A 206 -7.67 -7.29 -7.21
CA ILE A 206 -8.71 -7.00 -6.21
C ILE A 206 -9.69 -5.96 -6.73
N GLY A 207 -10.91 -5.98 -6.19
CA GLY A 207 -11.97 -5.03 -6.55
C GLY A 207 -13.33 -5.68 -6.77
N ARG A 208 -14.25 -4.91 -7.37
CA ARG A 208 -15.59 -5.37 -7.75
C ARG A 208 -15.55 -6.00 -9.15
N TYR A 209 -16.05 -7.21 -9.25
CA TYR A 209 -16.23 -7.95 -10.50
C TYR A 209 -17.72 -8.12 -10.81
N GLN A 210 -18.10 -7.78 -12.04
CA GLN A 210 -19.38 -8.12 -12.64
C GLN A 210 -19.34 -9.59 -13.07
N LEU A 211 -20.30 -10.39 -12.62
CA LEU A 211 -20.45 -11.78 -13.03
C LEU A 211 -21.48 -11.91 -14.16
N THR A 212 -21.08 -12.63 -15.21
CA THR A 212 -21.95 -13.22 -16.22
C THR A 212 -21.56 -14.69 -16.43
N VAL A 213 -22.47 -15.49 -17.00
CA VAL A 213 -22.24 -16.91 -17.29
C VAL A 213 -22.62 -17.15 -18.73
N GLU A 214 -21.69 -17.72 -19.49
CA GLU A 214 -21.94 -18.14 -20.86
C GLU A 214 -22.08 -19.66 -20.93
N THR A 215 -23.02 -20.10 -21.76
CA THR A 215 -23.33 -21.51 -22.03
C THR A 215 -23.34 -21.72 -23.53
N ASN A 216 -22.70 -22.78 -24.01
CA ASN A 216 -22.60 -23.12 -25.42
C ASN A 216 -22.96 -24.60 -25.64
N ASN A 217 -23.67 -24.90 -26.72
CA ASN A 217 -23.91 -26.28 -27.17
C ASN A 217 -24.10 -26.32 -28.69
N GLN A 218 -24.38 -27.52 -29.24
CA GLN A 218 -24.55 -27.73 -30.69
C GLN A 218 -25.64 -26.85 -31.36
N ASN A 219 -26.53 -26.24 -30.57
CA ASN A 219 -27.63 -25.40 -31.04
C ASN A 219 -27.33 -23.89 -30.88
N GLY A 220 -26.12 -23.54 -30.43
CA GLY A 220 -25.65 -22.17 -30.26
C GLY A 220 -25.26 -21.81 -28.82
N SER A 221 -24.98 -20.53 -28.61
CA SER A 221 -24.58 -19.96 -27.33
C SER A 221 -25.67 -19.08 -26.71
N ALA A 222 -25.67 -18.99 -25.38
CA ALA A 222 -26.44 -18.05 -24.59
C ALA A 222 -25.55 -17.45 -23.50
N SER A 223 -25.75 -16.17 -23.19
CA SER A 223 -25.09 -15.47 -22.08
C SER A 223 -26.14 -14.93 -21.12
N SER A 224 -25.89 -15.04 -19.82
CA SER A 224 -26.77 -14.46 -18.79
C SER A 224 -26.68 -12.93 -18.81
N THR A 225 -27.80 -12.23 -18.66
CA THR A 225 -27.77 -10.79 -18.38
C THR A 225 -27.01 -10.52 -17.07
N HIS A 226 -26.19 -9.47 -17.05
CA HIS A 226 -25.55 -9.00 -15.82
C HIS A 226 -26.61 -8.54 -14.80
N ASP A 227 -26.46 -9.00 -13.56
CA ASP A 227 -27.25 -8.58 -12.42
C ASP A 227 -26.29 -8.05 -11.34
N PRO A 228 -26.34 -6.75 -10.97
CA PRO A 228 -25.49 -6.18 -9.93
C PRO A 228 -25.61 -6.87 -8.56
N ALA A 229 -26.71 -7.58 -8.27
CA ALA A 229 -26.83 -8.38 -7.04
C ALA A 229 -25.90 -9.61 -7.02
N ASN A 230 -25.33 -9.98 -8.17
CA ASN A 230 -24.34 -11.05 -8.33
C ASN A 230 -22.90 -10.52 -8.53
N ASP A 231 -22.65 -9.23 -8.27
CA ASP A 231 -21.29 -8.71 -8.23
C ASP A 231 -20.48 -9.35 -7.09
N ILE A 232 -19.23 -9.72 -7.40
CA ILE A 232 -18.29 -10.36 -6.47
C ILE A 232 -17.18 -9.37 -6.11
N TYR A 233 -16.91 -9.21 -4.82
CA TYR A 233 -15.84 -8.36 -4.31
C TYR A 233 -14.67 -9.25 -3.91
N ILE A 234 -13.52 -9.06 -4.55
CA ILE A 234 -12.30 -9.84 -4.30
C ILE A 234 -11.29 -8.96 -3.57
N LEU A 235 -10.77 -9.46 -2.45
CA LEU A 235 -9.81 -8.79 -1.58
C LEU A 235 -8.48 -9.55 -1.53
N PHE A 236 -7.46 -8.91 -0.97
CA PHE A 236 -6.19 -9.56 -0.62
C PHE A 236 -6.40 -10.63 0.46
N ASN A 237 -5.54 -11.65 0.48
CA ASN A 237 -5.67 -12.82 1.35
C ASN A 237 -4.49 -13.09 2.30
N PRO A 238 -4.47 -12.46 3.50
CA PRO A 238 -3.50 -12.73 4.56
C PRO A 238 -3.46 -14.19 5.07
N TRP A 239 -4.47 -15.01 4.77
CA TRP A 239 -4.54 -16.42 5.17
C TRP A 239 -4.01 -17.38 4.08
N CYS A 240 -3.87 -16.94 2.84
CA CYS A 240 -3.34 -17.75 1.73
C CYS A 240 -1.81 -17.64 1.67
N GLN A 241 -1.10 -18.77 1.80
CA GLN A 241 0.38 -18.79 1.80
C GLN A 241 1.00 -18.23 0.52
N ASP A 242 0.35 -18.45 -0.63
CA ASP A 242 0.80 -17.96 -1.93
C ASP A 242 0.49 -16.48 -2.20
N ASP A 243 -0.32 -15.84 -1.35
CA ASP A 243 -0.52 -14.40 -1.41
C ASP A 243 0.70 -13.68 -0.82
N ILE A 244 1.14 -12.63 -1.52
CA ILE A 244 2.25 -11.78 -1.10
C ILE A 244 1.93 -10.91 0.12
N VAL A 245 0.69 -10.91 0.61
CA VAL A 245 0.33 -10.35 1.93
C VAL A 245 0.18 -11.39 3.05
N TYR A 246 0.56 -12.66 2.80
CA TYR A 246 0.46 -13.74 3.79
C TYR A 246 1.11 -13.38 5.13
N MET A 247 0.33 -13.52 6.20
CA MET A 247 0.75 -13.30 7.59
C MET A 247 0.40 -14.58 8.34
N ASP A 248 1.38 -15.29 8.88
CA ASP A 248 1.20 -16.64 9.41
C ASP A 248 0.53 -16.67 10.79
N SER A 249 0.93 -15.75 11.66
CA SER A 249 0.39 -15.56 13.01
C SER A 249 -1.09 -15.15 13.00
N GLU A 250 -1.94 -15.98 13.62
CA GLU A 250 -3.37 -15.69 13.74
C GLU A 250 -3.63 -14.46 14.62
N ASP A 251 -2.92 -14.29 15.74
CA ASP A 251 -3.07 -13.12 16.61
C ASP A 251 -2.73 -11.81 15.88
N GLU A 252 -1.71 -11.84 15.01
CA GLU A 252 -1.38 -10.69 14.15
C GLU A 252 -2.42 -10.45 13.06
N ARG A 253 -3.00 -11.50 12.45
CA ARG A 253 -4.15 -11.33 11.53
C ARG A 253 -5.37 -10.75 12.23
N GLN A 254 -5.64 -11.17 13.47
CA GLN A 254 -6.70 -10.58 14.30
C GLN A 254 -6.43 -9.09 14.55
N GLU A 255 -5.22 -8.71 14.97
CA GLU A 255 -4.89 -7.31 15.26
C GLU A 255 -4.77 -6.42 14.01
N TYR A 256 -4.17 -6.92 12.93
CA TYR A 256 -3.75 -6.12 11.77
C TYR A 256 -4.69 -6.20 10.57
N ILE A 257 -5.74 -7.03 10.61
CA ILE A 257 -6.84 -7.07 9.62
C ILE A 257 -8.21 -6.93 10.29
N LEU A 258 -8.51 -7.77 11.28
CA LEU A 258 -9.88 -7.95 11.80
C LEU A 258 -10.26 -7.03 12.97
N ASN A 259 -9.28 -6.44 13.66
CA ASN A 259 -9.53 -5.40 14.64
C ASN A 259 -9.84 -4.07 13.92
N ASP A 260 -10.98 -3.47 14.22
CA ASP A 260 -11.45 -2.20 13.66
C ASP A 260 -11.20 -0.99 14.58
N THR A 261 -10.56 -1.21 15.73
CA THR A 261 -10.26 -0.18 16.74
C THR A 261 -8.77 -0.15 17.08
N GLY A 262 -8.12 0.98 16.85
CA GLY A 262 -6.70 1.21 17.07
C GLY A 262 -6.34 2.12 18.24
N ARG A 263 -5.04 2.21 18.51
CA ARG A 263 -4.39 3.18 19.41
C ARG A 263 -3.30 3.89 18.63
N ILE A 264 -3.36 5.22 18.58
CA ILE A 264 -2.32 6.07 17.98
C ILE A 264 -1.64 6.85 19.11
N TYR A 265 -0.31 6.84 19.15
CA TYR A 265 0.47 7.53 20.16
C TYR A 265 0.82 8.95 19.72
N TYR A 266 0.97 9.87 20.66
CA TYR A 266 1.23 11.29 20.40
C TYR A 266 1.94 11.94 21.60
N GLY A 267 2.35 13.20 21.48
CA GLY A 267 2.96 13.96 22.57
C GLY A 267 4.46 14.15 22.36
N THR A 268 5.28 13.77 23.34
CA THR A 268 6.74 13.83 23.25
C THR A 268 7.36 12.51 23.73
N LYS A 269 8.65 12.31 23.48
CA LYS A 269 9.40 11.14 23.97
C LYS A 269 9.31 10.96 25.50
N ASP A 270 9.18 12.06 26.25
CA ASP A 270 9.14 12.09 27.71
C ASP A 270 7.70 12.00 28.26
N GLN A 271 6.70 12.36 27.46
CA GLN A 271 5.28 12.30 27.80
C GLN A 271 4.46 11.75 26.62
N ILE A 272 4.43 10.42 26.52
CA ILE A 272 3.68 9.69 25.49
C ILE A 272 2.20 9.62 25.88
N GLY A 273 1.36 10.34 25.15
CA GLY A 273 -0.09 10.19 25.15
C GLY A 273 -0.55 9.13 24.15
N ALA A 274 -1.81 8.70 24.27
CA ALA A 274 -2.40 7.74 23.35
C ALA A 274 -3.90 8.01 23.12
N ARG A 275 -4.33 8.00 21.86
CA ARG A 275 -5.71 8.24 21.40
C ARG A 275 -6.29 6.94 20.82
N THR A 276 -7.52 6.60 21.15
CA THR A 276 -8.27 5.52 20.48
C THR A 276 -8.75 6.01 19.12
N TRP A 277 -8.66 5.18 18.09
CA TRP A 277 -9.12 5.50 16.73
C TRP A 277 -10.05 4.41 16.19
N ASN A 278 -11.25 4.78 15.77
CA ASN A 278 -12.16 3.88 15.06
C ASN A 278 -11.76 3.79 13.58
N TYR A 279 -11.09 2.72 13.17
CA TYR A 279 -10.86 2.43 11.76
C TYR A 279 -12.21 2.10 11.09
N GLY A 280 -12.96 1.17 11.69
CA GLY A 280 -14.34 0.88 11.28
C GLY A 280 -14.47 0.30 9.87
N GLN A 281 -13.45 -0.42 9.38
CA GLN A 281 -13.35 -0.93 8.00
C GLN A 281 -14.50 -1.86 7.57
N PHE A 282 -15.27 -2.39 8.52
CA PHE A 282 -16.43 -3.26 8.29
C PHE A 282 -17.78 -2.54 8.31
N SER A 283 -17.81 -1.24 8.66
CA SER A 283 -19.04 -0.43 8.69
C SER A 283 -19.72 -0.37 7.32
N ASP A 284 -21.02 -0.04 7.30
CA ASP A 284 -21.75 0.14 6.03
C ASP A 284 -21.01 1.12 5.11
N ARG A 285 -21.09 0.89 3.79
CA ARG A 285 -20.46 1.68 2.71
C ARG A 285 -18.92 1.80 2.74
N ILE A 286 -18.20 1.46 3.80
CA ILE A 286 -16.74 1.71 3.87
C ILE A 286 -15.96 0.91 2.82
N LEU A 287 -16.32 -0.34 2.54
CA LEU A 287 -15.71 -1.08 1.42
C LEU A 287 -15.95 -0.40 0.06
N ALA A 288 -17.14 0.17 -0.17
CA ALA A 288 -17.42 0.92 -1.38
C ALA A 288 -16.60 2.21 -1.44
N ALA A 289 -16.46 2.94 -0.32
CA ALA A 289 -15.61 4.12 -0.24
C ALA A 289 -14.12 3.80 -0.48
N CYS A 290 -13.61 2.68 0.04
CA CYS A 290 -12.22 2.25 -0.16
C CYS A 290 -11.93 1.89 -1.62
N LEU A 291 -12.87 1.20 -2.29
CA LEU A 291 -12.75 0.92 -3.73
C LEU A 291 -12.91 2.20 -4.57
N PHE A 292 -13.78 3.13 -4.16
CA PHE A 292 -13.93 4.42 -4.80
C PHE A 292 -12.65 5.28 -4.73
N VAL A 293 -11.88 5.21 -3.64
CA VAL A 293 -10.53 5.83 -3.55
C VAL A 293 -9.59 5.25 -4.60
N MET A 294 -9.59 3.92 -4.80
CA MET A 294 -8.83 3.27 -5.88
C MET A 294 -9.30 3.71 -7.27
N GLU A 295 -10.61 3.75 -7.51
CA GLU A 295 -11.20 4.23 -8.79
C GLU A 295 -10.85 5.69 -9.08
N LYS A 296 -10.84 6.57 -8.06
CA LYS A 296 -10.50 8.00 -8.19
C LYS A 296 -9.04 8.26 -8.55
N SER A 297 -8.13 7.33 -8.24
CA SER A 297 -6.72 7.42 -8.66
C SER A 297 -6.50 7.45 -10.17
N GLY A 298 -7.50 7.06 -10.97
CA GLY A 298 -7.36 6.89 -12.42
C GLY A 298 -6.40 5.79 -12.84
N THR A 299 -5.79 5.06 -11.90
CA THR A 299 -4.87 3.96 -12.20
C THR A 299 -5.61 2.77 -12.79
N SER A 300 -4.93 2.00 -13.65
CA SER A 300 -5.54 0.83 -14.27
C SER A 300 -5.76 -0.28 -13.23
N PRO A 301 -6.97 -0.87 -13.13
CA PRO A 301 -7.25 -1.98 -12.21
C PRO A 301 -6.32 -3.19 -12.38
N SER A 302 -5.70 -3.35 -13.55
CA SER A 302 -4.67 -4.37 -13.80
C SER A 302 -3.47 -4.30 -12.85
N GLY A 303 -3.16 -3.11 -12.28
CA GLY A 303 -2.12 -2.94 -11.26
C GLY A 303 -2.57 -3.23 -9.84
N TRP A 304 -3.87 -3.38 -9.58
CA TRP A 304 -4.42 -3.51 -8.22
C TRP A 304 -4.22 -4.92 -7.62
N GLY A 305 -3.78 -5.90 -8.41
CA GLY A 305 -3.35 -7.21 -7.89
C GLY A 305 -2.01 -7.20 -7.14
N ASP A 306 -1.29 -6.08 -7.12
CA ASP A 306 0.01 -5.94 -6.46
C ASP A 306 -0.09 -4.97 -5.27
N PRO A 307 0.09 -5.43 -4.00
CA PRO A 307 0.00 -4.58 -2.83
C PRO A 307 1.09 -3.50 -2.82
N VAL A 308 2.25 -3.70 -3.47
CA VAL A 308 3.31 -2.68 -3.60
C VAL A 308 2.80 -1.47 -4.38
N ASN A 309 1.99 -1.71 -5.42
CA ASN A 309 1.31 -0.64 -6.15
C ASN A 309 0.12 -0.08 -5.36
N VAL A 310 -0.72 -0.94 -4.76
CA VAL A 310 -1.91 -0.49 -4.01
C VAL A 310 -1.55 0.41 -2.84
N VAL A 311 -0.58 0.06 -1.98
CA VAL A 311 -0.23 0.92 -0.84
C VAL A 311 0.37 2.26 -1.30
N ARG A 312 1.10 2.28 -2.43
CA ARG A 312 1.59 3.52 -3.00
C ARG A 312 0.46 4.39 -3.55
N ILE A 313 -0.51 3.80 -4.25
CA ILE A 313 -1.73 4.50 -4.71
C ILE A 313 -2.47 5.10 -3.51
N ILE A 314 -2.67 4.33 -2.44
CA ILE A 314 -3.33 4.81 -1.22
C ILE A 314 -2.52 5.91 -0.52
N SER A 315 -1.18 5.85 -0.52
CA SER A 315 -0.35 6.91 0.05
C SER A 315 -0.53 8.26 -0.65
N ALA A 316 -0.70 8.26 -1.99
CA ALA A 316 -1.07 9.46 -2.75
C ALA A 316 -2.53 9.85 -2.49
N MET A 317 -3.47 8.93 -2.74
CA MET A 317 -4.90 9.22 -2.77
C MET A 317 -5.52 9.56 -1.42
N VAL A 318 -4.84 9.35 -0.30
CA VAL A 318 -5.33 9.78 1.02
C VAL A 318 -5.04 11.27 1.28
N ASN A 319 -4.13 11.92 0.52
CA ASN A 319 -3.91 13.37 0.56
C ASN A 319 -4.41 14.11 -0.69
N SER A 320 -4.72 15.40 -0.55
CA SER A 320 -5.38 16.20 -1.59
C SER A 320 -4.53 17.05 -2.57
N PRO A 321 -3.26 17.44 -2.31
CA PRO A 321 -2.49 18.37 -3.15
C PRO A 321 -2.52 18.12 -4.66
N ASP A 322 -2.35 16.87 -5.09
CA ASP A 322 -2.22 16.52 -6.51
C ASP A 322 -3.53 15.96 -7.08
N ASP A 323 -4.02 14.84 -6.55
CA ASP A 323 -5.09 14.03 -7.14
C ASP A 323 -6.50 14.32 -6.59
N GLN A 324 -6.68 15.38 -5.78
CA GLN A 324 -7.93 15.62 -5.02
C GLN A 324 -8.34 14.40 -4.16
N GLY A 325 -7.36 13.77 -3.52
CA GLY A 325 -7.55 12.67 -2.59
C GLY A 325 -8.29 13.02 -1.29
N VAL A 326 -8.38 12.05 -0.38
CA VAL A 326 -9.37 12.01 0.71
C VAL A 326 -9.31 13.23 1.64
N LEU A 327 -8.12 13.64 2.09
CA LEU A 327 -7.95 14.66 3.13
C LEU A 327 -7.09 15.85 2.69
N GLU A 328 -7.53 17.04 3.06
CA GLU A 328 -6.74 18.28 2.97
C GLU A 328 -5.98 18.53 4.29
N GLY A 329 -4.65 18.63 4.22
CA GLY A 329 -3.79 18.86 5.38
C GLY A 329 -3.78 20.31 5.86
N ASN A 330 -3.83 20.53 7.18
CA ASN A 330 -3.74 21.89 7.74
C ASN A 330 -3.08 21.92 9.13
N TRP A 331 -1.97 22.67 9.23
CA TRP A 331 -1.19 22.89 10.46
C TRP A 331 -1.16 24.36 10.93
N SER A 332 -1.96 25.24 10.31
CA SER A 332 -1.96 26.68 10.61
C SER A 332 -2.58 27.06 11.96
N GLY A 333 -3.36 26.17 12.57
CA GLY A 333 -4.18 26.45 13.76
C GLY A 333 -5.53 27.10 13.47
N ASP A 334 -5.75 27.66 12.27
CA ASP A 334 -7.07 28.10 11.81
C ASP A 334 -7.77 26.98 11.02
N TYR A 335 -8.90 26.54 11.56
CA TYR A 335 -9.75 25.48 10.97
C TYR A 335 -11.14 25.98 10.60
N SER A 336 -11.38 27.30 10.60
CA SER A 336 -12.70 27.94 10.38
C SER A 336 -13.50 27.44 9.18
N ASN A 337 -12.83 26.95 8.14
CA ASN A 337 -13.43 26.44 6.90
C ASN A 337 -13.55 24.89 6.84
N GLY A 338 -13.49 24.19 7.99
CA GLY A 338 -13.61 22.73 8.06
C GLY A 338 -13.62 22.19 9.49
N THR A 339 -13.39 20.89 9.63
CA THR A 339 -13.24 20.21 10.93
C THR A 339 -11.80 20.32 11.43
N SER A 340 -11.60 20.67 12.71
CA SER A 340 -10.26 20.65 13.29
C SER A 340 -9.71 19.21 13.34
N PRO A 341 -8.45 18.95 12.93
CA PRO A 341 -7.85 17.62 12.94
C PRO A 341 -7.89 16.88 14.29
N THR A 342 -8.03 17.63 15.39
CA THR A 342 -8.10 17.11 16.75
C THR A 342 -9.49 16.56 17.15
N VAL A 343 -10.55 16.90 16.39
CA VAL A 343 -11.93 16.45 16.64
C VAL A 343 -12.16 15.03 16.13
N TRP A 344 -11.48 14.61 15.06
CA TRP A 344 -11.64 13.28 14.48
C TRP A 344 -11.28 12.18 15.49
N SER A 345 -12.16 11.18 15.58
CA SER A 345 -12.04 9.99 16.42
C SER A 345 -11.99 8.68 15.61
N GLY A 346 -12.13 8.77 14.29
CA GLY A 346 -12.17 7.62 13.40
C GLY A 346 -12.17 8.01 11.92
N SER A 347 -12.09 7.00 11.05
CA SER A 347 -12.00 7.17 9.60
C SER A 347 -13.33 7.02 8.86
N VAL A 348 -14.36 6.48 9.51
CA VAL A 348 -15.69 6.22 8.92
C VAL A 348 -16.30 7.49 8.34
N GLU A 349 -16.47 8.53 9.15
CA GLU A 349 -17.07 9.81 8.73
C GLU A 349 -16.31 10.47 7.58
N ILE A 350 -14.98 10.43 7.62
CA ILE A 350 -14.10 11.02 6.59
C ILE A 350 -14.30 10.30 5.25
N LEU A 351 -14.27 8.96 5.23
CA LEU A 351 -14.42 8.16 4.03
C LEU A 351 -15.84 8.24 3.46
N GLU A 352 -16.86 8.23 4.32
CA GLU A 352 -18.25 8.44 3.90
C GLU A 352 -18.46 9.84 3.31
N GLU A 353 -17.90 10.89 3.91
CA GLU A 353 -18.01 12.25 3.40
C GLU A 353 -17.34 12.39 2.03
N TYR A 354 -16.10 11.89 1.88
CA TYR A 354 -15.38 11.91 0.61
C TYR A 354 -16.15 11.20 -0.51
N HIS A 355 -16.65 9.98 -0.23
CA HIS A 355 -17.44 9.20 -1.18
C HIS A 355 -18.78 9.89 -1.52
N LYS A 356 -19.52 10.38 -0.51
CA LYS A 356 -20.79 11.10 -0.68
C LYS A 356 -20.64 12.41 -1.46
N LYS A 357 -19.51 13.09 -1.32
CA LYS A 357 -19.16 14.31 -2.08
C LYS A 357 -18.43 14.01 -3.40
N ASN A 358 -18.55 12.78 -3.92
CA ASN A 358 -17.98 12.34 -5.21
C ASN A 358 -16.47 12.63 -5.36
N GLY A 359 -15.71 12.44 -4.28
CA GLY A 359 -14.26 12.66 -4.26
C GLY A 359 -13.85 14.12 -4.06
N THR A 360 -14.64 14.91 -3.34
CA THR A 360 -14.21 16.24 -2.88
C THR A 360 -13.40 16.08 -1.58
N PRO A 361 -12.18 16.62 -1.47
CA PRO A 361 -11.35 16.50 -0.26
C PRO A 361 -12.04 16.96 1.01
N VAL A 362 -11.85 16.20 2.10
CA VAL A 362 -12.37 16.49 3.44
C VAL A 362 -11.39 17.37 4.20
N LYS A 363 -11.91 18.42 4.85
CA LYS A 363 -11.12 19.41 5.61
C LYS A 363 -11.32 19.18 7.11
N TYR A 364 -10.29 19.01 7.96
CA TYR A 364 -8.86 18.90 7.68
C TYR A 364 -8.21 17.70 8.38
N GLY A 365 -7.05 17.27 7.87
CA GLY A 365 -6.20 16.24 8.46
C GLY A 365 -4.86 16.75 8.99
N GLN A 366 -4.24 15.94 9.86
CA GLN A 366 -2.81 15.94 10.20
C GLN A 366 -2.33 14.48 10.22
N CYS A 367 -1.03 14.22 10.41
CA CYS A 367 -0.40 12.90 10.23
C CYS A 367 -1.18 11.71 10.82
N TRP A 368 -1.64 11.80 12.08
CA TRP A 368 -2.44 10.73 12.70
C TRP A 368 -3.80 10.48 12.01
N VAL A 369 -4.41 11.52 11.42
CA VAL A 369 -5.68 11.42 10.67
C VAL A 369 -5.43 10.72 9.34
N PHE A 370 -4.37 11.12 8.61
CA PHE A 370 -3.94 10.44 7.38
C PHE A 370 -3.63 8.96 7.66
N ALA A 371 -2.78 8.66 8.65
CA ALA A 371 -2.42 7.30 9.02
C ALA A 371 -3.62 6.45 9.50
N GLY A 372 -4.60 7.06 10.18
CA GLY A 372 -5.85 6.41 10.53
C GLY A 372 -6.67 5.99 9.29
N VAL A 373 -6.81 6.90 8.32
CA VAL A 373 -7.51 6.63 7.05
C VAL A 373 -6.78 5.58 6.21
N VAL A 374 -5.44 5.67 6.07
CA VAL A 374 -4.64 4.65 5.36
C VAL A 374 -4.84 3.27 5.99
N THR A 375 -4.76 3.16 7.33
CA THR A 375 -4.97 1.88 8.01
C THR A 375 -6.35 1.31 7.71
N THR A 376 -7.38 2.16 7.74
CA THR A 376 -8.76 1.76 7.42
C THR A 376 -8.87 1.22 6.00
N VAL A 377 -8.37 1.96 5.01
CA VAL A 377 -8.44 1.55 3.60
C VAL A 377 -7.68 0.26 3.35
N LEU A 378 -6.45 0.13 3.86
CA LEU A 378 -5.61 -1.05 3.62
C LEU A 378 -6.14 -2.30 4.33
N ARG A 379 -6.60 -2.18 5.59
CA ARG A 379 -7.30 -3.28 6.29
C ARG A 379 -8.59 -3.68 5.57
N CYS A 380 -9.36 -2.70 5.07
CA CYS A 380 -10.59 -2.95 4.31
C CYS A 380 -10.32 -3.74 3.02
N LEU A 381 -9.21 -3.45 2.32
CA LEU A 381 -8.78 -4.17 1.12
C LEU A 381 -8.09 -5.52 1.41
N GLY A 382 -7.72 -5.79 2.67
CA GLY A 382 -7.11 -7.04 3.11
C GLY A 382 -5.57 -7.03 3.18
N ILE A 383 -4.93 -5.87 3.23
CA ILE A 383 -3.48 -5.75 3.47
C ILE A 383 -3.27 -5.54 4.99
N PRO A 384 -2.43 -6.34 5.68
CA PRO A 384 -2.22 -6.14 7.11
C PRO A 384 -1.48 -4.83 7.36
N THR A 385 -2.06 -3.96 8.18
CA THR A 385 -1.53 -2.59 8.39
C THR A 385 -1.67 -2.17 9.84
N ARG A 386 -0.65 -1.46 10.36
CA ARG A 386 -0.68 -0.82 11.69
C ARG A 386 -0.23 0.65 11.59
N THR A 387 -0.73 1.47 12.50
CA THR A 387 -0.23 2.86 12.68
C THR A 387 1.07 2.83 13.49
N VAL A 388 2.01 3.70 13.12
CA VAL A 388 3.31 3.84 13.79
C VAL A 388 3.53 5.31 14.14
N THR A 389 3.87 5.58 15.38
CA THR A 389 4.26 6.92 15.86
C THR A 389 5.77 6.96 16.07
N ASN A 390 6.46 7.89 15.44
CA ASN A 390 7.86 8.21 15.70
C ASN A 390 7.95 9.48 16.55
N PHE A 391 8.74 9.50 17.63
CA PHE A 391 8.97 10.71 18.43
C PHE A 391 10.29 11.36 18.05
N SER A 392 10.31 12.70 18.03
CA SER A 392 11.42 13.47 17.46
C SER A 392 11.72 13.04 16.01
N SER A 393 10.68 13.06 15.16
CA SER A 393 10.81 12.69 13.74
C SER A 393 11.47 13.85 12.97
N ALA A 394 12.56 13.58 12.29
CA ALA A 394 13.15 14.57 11.39
C ALA A 394 12.29 14.72 10.12
N HIS A 395 12.33 15.91 9.52
CA HIS A 395 11.82 16.19 8.19
C HIS A 395 12.98 16.83 7.40
N ASP A 396 13.71 15.96 6.70
CA ASP A 396 14.83 16.30 5.80
C ASP A 396 14.27 16.72 4.44
N THR A 397 14.57 17.96 4.04
CA THR A 397 14.04 18.57 2.81
C THR A 397 15.01 18.57 1.63
N ASP A 398 16.25 18.08 1.80
CA ASP A 398 17.29 18.08 0.75
C ASP A 398 17.98 16.71 0.51
N VAL A 399 17.43 15.65 1.12
CA VAL A 399 17.88 14.25 1.00
C VAL A 399 19.35 14.10 1.40
N SER A 400 19.78 14.90 2.37
CA SER A 400 21.14 14.85 2.91
C SER A 400 21.32 13.77 3.97
N LEU A 401 20.22 13.23 4.51
CA LEU A 401 20.18 12.29 5.63
C LEU A 401 20.73 12.93 6.93
N THR A 402 20.57 14.25 7.02
CA THR A 402 20.96 15.11 8.13
C THR A 402 19.90 16.17 8.36
N THR A 403 19.85 16.75 9.56
CA THR A 403 18.99 17.91 9.85
C THR A 403 19.90 19.09 10.16
N ASP A 404 20.00 20.03 9.23
CA ASP A 404 20.95 21.14 9.35
C ASP A 404 20.35 22.35 10.08
N VAL A 405 21.15 22.93 10.99
CA VAL A 405 20.84 24.16 11.72
C VAL A 405 21.95 25.18 11.47
N TYR A 406 21.66 26.15 10.61
CA TYR A 406 22.50 27.29 10.29
C TYR A 406 22.29 28.43 11.28
N LEU A 407 23.40 28.88 11.87
CA LEU A 407 23.48 29.99 12.81
C LEU A 407 24.37 31.10 12.24
N ASP A 408 24.12 32.35 12.65
CA ASP A 408 24.95 33.50 12.29
C ASP A 408 26.23 33.59 13.15
N GLU A 409 27.00 34.66 12.96
CA GLU A 409 28.24 34.92 13.71
C GLU A 409 28.01 35.05 15.23
N ASN A 410 26.79 35.36 15.67
CA ASN A 410 26.38 35.52 17.08
C ASN A 410 25.71 34.24 17.66
N LEU A 411 25.64 33.15 16.89
CA LEU A 411 24.92 31.91 17.18
C LEU A 411 23.38 32.02 17.12
N GLU A 412 22.84 33.06 16.47
CA GLU A 412 21.39 33.21 16.26
C GLU A 412 20.91 32.47 14.99
N PRO A 413 19.71 31.85 14.98
CA PRO A 413 19.24 31.06 13.84
C PRO A 413 19.01 31.87 12.56
N ILE A 414 19.56 31.39 11.43
CA ILE A 414 19.30 31.97 10.11
C ILE A 414 18.02 31.38 9.52
N GLU A 415 16.87 32.03 9.77
CA GLU A 415 15.53 31.52 9.41
C GLU A 415 15.39 31.07 7.95
N ASN A 416 16.03 31.77 7.00
CA ASN A 416 15.92 31.46 5.57
C ASN A 416 16.81 30.28 5.09
N LEU A 417 17.64 29.71 5.97
CA LEU A 417 18.43 28.50 5.70
C LEU A 417 17.93 27.30 6.50
N ASN A 418 17.25 27.53 7.63
CA ASN A 418 16.70 26.49 8.51
C ASN A 418 15.33 26.02 8.02
N VAL A 419 15.33 25.28 6.90
CA VAL A 419 14.12 24.69 6.29
C VAL A 419 13.75 23.32 6.87
N ASP A 420 14.72 22.56 7.35
CA ASP A 420 14.48 21.28 8.02
C ASP A 420 13.83 21.49 9.39
N SER A 421 13.10 20.48 9.85
CA SER A 421 12.44 20.52 11.16
C SER A 421 12.48 19.16 11.87
N ILE A 422 12.39 19.19 13.20
CA ILE A 422 12.17 17.98 14.00
C ILE A 422 10.81 18.12 14.66
N TRP A 423 9.90 17.22 14.31
CA TRP A 423 8.54 17.14 14.83
C TRP A 423 8.55 16.44 16.19
N ASN A 424 7.77 16.96 17.15
CA ASN A 424 7.60 16.31 18.46
C ASN A 424 7.21 14.83 18.32
N PHE A 425 6.31 14.55 17.39
CA PHE A 425 6.01 13.23 16.86
C PHE A 425 5.50 13.33 15.42
N HIS A 426 5.66 12.24 14.67
CA HIS A 426 5.02 12.02 13.37
C HIS A 426 4.35 10.64 13.37
N VAL A 427 3.36 10.42 12.50
CA VAL A 427 2.57 9.19 12.42
C VAL A 427 2.40 8.74 10.97
N TRP A 428 2.80 7.50 10.68
CA TRP A 428 2.67 6.84 9.38
C TRP A 428 2.13 5.41 9.54
N ASN A 429 2.26 4.58 8.50
CA ASN A 429 1.76 3.20 8.47
C ASN A 429 2.87 2.18 8.18
N ASP A 430 2.86 1.08 8.93
CA ASP A 430 3.55 -0.15 8.56
C ASP A 430 2.56 -1.07 7.83
N CYS A 431 2.91 -1.50 6.62
CA CYS A 431 2.09 -2.39 5.78
C CYS A 431 2.84 -3.69 5.49
N TRP A 432 2.23 -4.84 5.75
CA TRP A 432 2.86 -6.14 5.60
C TRP A 432 2.75 -6.68 4.17
N MET A 433 3.89 -6.93 3.52
CA MET A 433 3.96 -7.64 2.24
C MET A 433 5.35 -8.19 1.92
N ALA A 434 5.39 -9.22 1.09
CA ALA A 434 6.59 -9.64 0.38
C ALA A 434 7.04 -8.61 -0.66
N ARG A 435 8.35 -8.48 -0.88
CA ARG A 435 8.96 -7.54 -1.84
C ARG A 435 9.69 -8.29 -2.95
N LYS A 436 8.92 -8.88 -3.87
CA LYS A 436 9.46 -9.61 -5.05
C LYS A 436 10.22 -8.70 -6.04
N ASP A 437 10.11 -7.39 -5.87
CA ASP A 437 10.84 -6.34 -6.59
C ASP A 437 12.20 -5.98 -5.94
N LEU A 438 12.48 -6.48 -4.74
CA LEU A 438 13.73 -6.28 -4.00
C LEU A 438 14.48 -7.62 -3.79
N PRO A 439 15.77 -7.59 -3.39
CA PRO A 439 16.47 -8.81 -2.97
C PRO A 439 15.77 -9.52 -1.80
N PRO A 440 15.86 -10.85 -1.67
CA PRO A 440 15.30 -11.58 -0.53
C PRO A 440 15.80 -11.03 0.82
N GLY A 441 14.91 -10.98 1.82
CA GLY A 441 15.15 -10.37 3.14
C GLY A 441 14.46 -9.02 3.36
N HIS A 442 13.93 -8.38 2.31
CA HIS A 442 13.30 -7.06 2.39
C HIS A 442 11.76 -7.09 2.48
N GLY A 443 11.14 -8.28 2.48
CA GLY A 443 9.71 -8.44 2.77
C GLY A 443 9.36 -8.22 4.25
N GLY A 444 8.07 -8.30 4.57
CA GLY A 444 7.52 -8.06 5.91
C GLY A 444 6.97 -6.64 6.00
N TRP A 445 7.18 -5.96 7.13
CA TRP A 445 6.72 -4.59 7.32
C TRP A 445 7.41 -3.60 6.36
N GLN A 446 6.59 -2.78 5.71
CA GLN A 446 6.99 -1.69 4.84
C GLN A 446 6.41 -0.36 5.34
N ALA A 447 7.24 0.65 5.52
CA ALA A 447 6.79 1.99 5.88
C ALA A 447 6.12 2.67 4.67
N VAL A 448 4.96 3.27 4.92
CA VAL A 448 4.13 4.00 3.96
C VAL A 448 3.58 5.23 4.67
N ASP A 449 3.78 6.42 4.10
CA ASP A 449 3.22 7.67 4.65
C ASP A 449 2.37 8.38 3.59
N ALA A 450 1.17 8.77 4.00
CA ALA A 450 0.24 9.56 3.19
C ALA A 450 0.21 11.05 3.57
N THR A 451 1.00 11.45 4.56
CA THR A 451 1.17 12.85 4.94
C THR A 451 1.95 13.56 3.83
N PRO A 452 1.42 14.66 3.25
CA PRO A 452 2.10 15.35 2.15
C PRO A 452 3.30 16.16 2.67
N GLN A 453 4.41 15.46 2.85
CA GLN A 453 5.71 16.00 3.27
C GLN A 453 6.56 16.34 2.04
N GLU A 454 7.14 15.32 1.40
CA GLU A 454 7.96 15.45 0.20
C GLU A 454 7.35 14.73 -1.02
N THR A 455 7.74 15.15 -2.22
CA THR A 455 7.24 14.54 -3.47
C THR A 455 8.13 13.40 -3.95
N SER A 456 7.56 12.22 -4.16
CA SER A 456 8.24 11.09 -4.80
C SER A 456 7.82 10.99 -6.26
N GLN A 457 8.77 11.25 -7.18
CA GLN A 457 8.54 11.29 -8.63
C GLN A 457 7.53 12.36 -9.09
N GLY A 458 7.37 13.44 -8.30
CA GLY A 458 6.49 14.57 -8.62
C GLY A 458 5.07 14.47 -8.03
N THR A 459 4.80 13.47 -7.19
CA THR A 459 3.53 13.29 -6.46
C THR A 459 3.79 13.17 -4.96
N TYR A 460 2.96 13.78 -4.12
CA TYR A 460 3.01 13.63 -2.66
C TYR A 460 2.59 12.22 -2.24
N CYS A 461 3.56 11.32 -2.15
CA CYS A 461 3.40 9.93 -1.79
C CYS A 461 4.71 9.37 -1.25
N CYS A 462 4.67 8.47 -0.26
CA CYS A 462 5.86 7.88 0.32
C CYS A 462 5.73 6.36 0.50
N GLY A 463 6.73 5.64 -0.02
CA GLY A 463 6.90 4.20 0.15
C GLY A 463 6.31 3.35 -1.00
N PRO A 464 6.23 2.02 -0.80
CA PRO A 464 6.65 1.28 0.39
C PRO A 464 8.19 1.21 0.54
N ALA A 465 8.69 1.64 1.71
CA ALA A 465 10.09 1.49 2.11
C ALA A 465 10.23 0.27 3.03
N SER A 466 11.16 -0.66 2.73
CA SER A 466 11.36 -1.84 3.58
C SER A 466 12.00 -1.46 4.91
N LEU A 467 11.42 -1.87 6.05
CA LEU A 467 12.01 -1.59 7.37
C LEU A 467 13.41 -2.22 7.50
N ALA A 468 13.66 -3.36 6.87
CA ALA A 468 15.01 -3.95 6.79
C ALA A 468 15.98 -3.03 6.04
N ALA A 469 15.58 -2.49 4.89
CA ALA A 469 16.42 -1.56 4.12
C ALA A 469 16.70 -0.26 4.89
N VAL A 470 15.70 0.27 5.60
CA VAL A 470 15.87 1.43 6.51
C VAL A 470 16.86 1.08 7.62
N ARG A 471 16.66 -0.04 8.32
CA ARG A 471 17.51 -0.46 9.43
C ARG A 471 18.99 -0.60 9.08
N TYR A 472 19.30 -1.13 7.89
CA TYR A 472 20.68 -1.32 7.42
C TYR A 472 21.21 -0.16 6.56
N GLY A 473 20.48 0.96 6.44
CA GLY A 473 20.93 2.13 5.67
C GLY A 473 21.00 1.93 4.16
N GLN A 474 20.27 0.95 3.62
CA GLN A 474 20.27 0.59 2.20
C GLN A 474 19.33 1.50 1.38
N VAL A 475 19.54 2.81 1.51
CA VAL A 475 18.66 3.87 0.98
C VAL A 475 18.54 3.91 -0.54
N TYR A 476 19.45 3.22 -1.26
CA TYR A 476 19.39 3.01 -2.70
C TYR A 476 18.27 2.05 -3.15
N LEU A 477 17.70 1.26 -2.22
CA LEU A 477 16.57 0.38 -2.51
C LEU A 477 15.26 1.19 -2.58
N LYS A 478 14.39 0.82 -3.52
CA LYS A 478 13.11 1.50 -3.75
C LYS A 478 12.05 1.03 -2.73
N ARG A 479 11.07 1.86 -2.34
CA ARG A 479 10.85 3.27 -2.71
C ARG A 479 11.03 4.15 -1.48
N ASP A 480 11.54 5.36 -1.69
CA ASP A 480 11.56 6.45 -0.70
C ASP A 480 12.32 6.14 0.62
N THR A 481 13.10 5.04 0.63
CA THR A 481 13.89 4.56 1.76
C THR A 481 14.86 5.62 2.31
N ALA A 482 15.40 6.49 1.46
CA ALA A 482 16.23 7.63 1.89
C ALA A 482 15.47 8.61 2.81
N PHE A 483 14.24 8.97 2.44
CA PHE A 483 13.41 9.88 3.23
C PHE A 483 13.02 9.22 4.57
N VAL A 484 12.48 8.01 4.53
CA VAL A 484 12.10 7.26 5.75
C VAL A 484 13.32 7.00 6.66
N PHE A 485 14.52 6.81 6.10
CA PHE A 485 15.75 6.71 6.87
C PHE A 485 16.07 8.02 7.61
N ALA A 486 15.98 9.16 6.92
CA ALA A 486 16.21 10.46 7.54
C ALA A 486 15.24 10.71 8.71
N GLU A 487 13.96 10.38 8.57
CA GLU A 487 12.93 10.54 9.61
C GLU A 487 13.30 9.86 10.95
N VAL A 488 14.10 8.77 10.93
CA VAL A 488 14.47 7.98 12.11
C VAL A 488 15.96 7.98 12.48
N ASN A 489 16.86 8.41 11.59
CA ASN A 489 18.32 8.31 11.77
C ASN A 489 19.10 9.62 11.46
N SER A 490 18.47 10.72 11.08
CA SER A 490 19.22 11.96 10.77
C SER A 490 20.01 12.49 11.97
N ASP A 491 21.34 12.61 11.82
CA ASP A 491 22.17 13.39 12.74
C ASP A 491 21.77 14.89 12.62
N LYS A 492 21.60 15.58 13.74
CA LYS A 492 21.33 17.02 13.76
C LYS A 492 22.64 17.79 13.76
N ILE A 493 22.92 18.58 12.73
CA ILE A 493 24.22 19.25 12.54
C ILE A 493 24.06 20.75 12.68
N TYR A 494 24.95 21.38 13.46
CA TYR A 494 24.95 22.82 13.67
C TYR A 494 26.11 23.47 12.90
N TRP A 495 25.77 24.43 12.05
CA TRP A 495 26.69 25.16 11.18
C TRP A 495 26.72 26.63 11.59
N GLN A 496 27.89 27.17 11.92
CA GLN A 496 28.06 28.60 12.18
C GLN A 496 28.59 29.29 10.93
N LYS A 497 28.00 30.45 10.60
CA LYS A 497 28.50 31.33 9.55
C LYS A 497 29.80 32.01 10.00
N ASN A 498 30.83 31.92 9.17
CA ASN A 498 32.11 32.60 9.32
C ASN A 498 32.03 34.02 8.75
N ALA A 499 32.92 34.91 9.20
CA ALA A 499 32.99 36.31 8.74
C ALA A 499 33.32 36.49 7.23
N ASP A 500 33.83 35.45 6.57
CA ASP A 500 34.05 35.42 5.11
C ASP A 500 32.81 34.94 4.32
N GLY A 501 31.72 34.60 5.02
CA GLY A 501 30.47 34.10 4.44
C GLY A 501 30.41 32.58 4.24
N THR A 502 31.48 31.83 4.55
CA THR A 502 31.46 30.36 4.57
C THR A 502 30.81 29.80 5.84
N PHE A 503 30.66 28.48 5.94
CA PHE A 503 30.07 27.82 7.11
C PHE A 503 31.02 26.76 7.68
N THR A 504 31.11 26.69 9.02
CA THR A 504 31.86 25.68 9.76
C THR A 504 30.90 24.85 10.61
N GLN A 505 31.05 23.52 10.59
CA GLN A 505 30.34 22.65 11.53
C GLN A 505 30.88 22.86 12.95
N ILE A 506 30.04 23.28 13.88
CA ILE A 506 30.41 23.55 15.28
C ILE A 506 29.96 22.46 16.25
N TYR A 507 28.88 21.74 15.93
CA TYR A 507 28.33 20.68 16.78
C TYR A 507 27.52 19.66 15.95
N SER A 508 27.35 18.45 16.49
CA SER A 508 26.50 17.41 15.92
C SER A 508 25.87 16.59 17.05
N GLU A 509 24.55 16.45 17.00
CA GLU A 509 23.75 15.70 17.96
C GLU A 509 23.13 14.48 17.29
N LYS A 510 23.65 13.30 17.62
CA LYS A 510 23.39 12.05 16.88
C LYS A 510 22.23 11.22 17.39
N LYS A 511 21.76 11.51 18.61
CA LYS A 511 20.84 10.65 19.37
C LYS A 511 19.47 11.29 19.64
N ILE A 512 19.10 12.31 18.86
CA ILE A 512 17.89 13.11 19.08
C ILE A 512 16.73 12.75 18.15
N VAL A 513 16.99 12.10 17.02
CA VAL A 513 15.97 11.73 16.03
C VAL A 513 15.52 10.27 16.22
N GLY A 514 14.28 9.94 15.89
CA GLY A 514 13.83 8.55 15.76
C GLY A 514 13.66 7.80 17.08
N ILE A 515 12.99 8.38 18.07
CA ILE A 515 12.95 7.88 19.45
C ILE A 515 11.61 7.18 19.74
N SER A 516 11.66 6.09 20.52
CA SER A 516 10.48 5.38 21.05
C SER A 516 9.41 5.09 19.98
N ILE A 517 9.83 4.61 18.81
CA ILE A 517 8.95 4.34 17.67
C ILE A 517 7.91 3.30 18.13
N SER A 518 6.64 3.69 18.09
CA SER A 518 5.56 3.05 18.86
C SER A 518 4.43 2.57 17.97
N THR A 519 3.87 1.40 18.29
CA THR A 519 2.61 0.92 17.72
C THR A 519 1.75 0.27 18.79
N LYS A 520 0.48 -0.02 18.48
CA LYS A 520 -0.42 -0.75 19.39
C LYS A 520 0.05 -2.21 19.49
N ALA A 521 0.13 -2.73 20.71
CA ALA A 521 0.46 -4.14 20.92
C ALA A 521 -0.66 -5.07 20.43
N VAL A 522 -0.27 -6.24 19.92
CA VAL A 522 -1.20 -7.31 19.51
C VAL A 522 -2.06 -7.74 20.72
N GLY A 523 -3.37 -7.87 20.51
CA GLY A 523 -4.31 -8.33 21.53
C GLY A 523 -4.54 -7.40 22.74
N SER A 524 -3.92 -6.21 22.80
CA SER A 524 -4.08 -5.29 23.93
C SER A 524 -4.04 -3.81 23.51
N ASN A 525 -4.31 -2.90 24.44
CA ASN A 525 -4.23 -1.45 24.21
C ASN A 525 -2.88 -0.83 24.62
N GLU A 526 -1.92 -1.67 25.00
CA GLU A 526 -0.60 -1.24 25.47
C GLU A 526 0.32 -0.80 24.32
N ARG A 527 1.31 0.03 24.67
CA ARG A 527 2.33 0.51 23.73
C ARG A 527 3.37 -0.59 23.48
N SER A 528 3.55 -0.97 22.22
CA SER A 528 4.69 -1.77 21.78
C SER A 528 5.78 -0.87 21.22
N ASP A 529 7.01 -1.04 21.69
CA ASP A 529 8.18 -0.31 21.18
C ASP A 529 8.84 -1.11 20.05
N ILE A 530 8.86 -0.50 18.87
CA ILE A 530 9.39 -1.08 17.63
C ILE A 530 10.58 -0.29 17.07
N THR A 531 11.22 0.57 17.88
CA THR A 531 12.42 1.34 17.46
C THR A 531 13.50 0.43 16.90
N HIS A 532 13.68 -0.75 17.50
CA HIS A 532 14.62 -1.77 17.09
C HIS A 532 14.35 -2.36 15.69
N LEU A 533 13.15 -2.22 15.12
CA LEU A 533 12.86 -2.64 13.74
C LEU A 533 13.35 -1.62 12.71
N TYR A 534 13.44 -0.34 13.09
CA TYR A 534 13.84 0.77 12.22
C TYR A 534 15.32 1.11 12.27
N LYS A 535 15.98 0.87 13.40
CA LYS A 535 17.41 1.14 13.57
C LYS A 535 18.08 0.27 14.62
N HIS A 536 19.40 0.25 14.58
CA HIS A 536 20.23 -0.38 15.59
C HIS A 536 20.33 0.49 16.86
N PRO A 537 20.73 -0.07 18.02
CA PRO A 537 20.84 0.70 19.25
C PRO A 537 21.82 1.88 19.15
N GLU A 538 21.42 3.02 19.69
CA GLU A 538 22.14 4.29 19.65
C GLU A 538 23.59 4.22 20.19
N GLY A 539 24.59 4.40 19.33
CA GLY A 539 26.01 4.27 19.66
C GLY A 539 26.58 2.85 19.58
N SER A 540 25.84 1.92 18.96
CA SER A 540 26.41 0.65 18.48
C SER A 540 27.24 0.87 17.21
N ASN A 541 28.14 -0.07 16.88
CA ASN A 541 28.88 0.00 15.63
C ASN A 541 27.93 -0.14 14.43
N GLU A 542 26.92 -0.99 14.55
CA GLU A 542 25.93 -1.28 13.52
C GLU A 542 25.06 -0.05 13.19
N GLU A 543 24.66 0.74 14.20
CA GLU A 543 24.00 2.05 13.97
C GLU A 543 24.89 2.96 13.13
N ARG A 544 26.14 3.14 13.56
CA ARG A 544 27.02 4.09 12.89
C ARG A 544 27.31 3.70 11.44
N ILE A 545 27.43 2.39 11.17
CA ILE A 545 27.68 1.89 9.82
C ILE A 545 26.41 1.93 8.97
N ALA A 546 25.21 1.74 9.53
CA ALA A 546 23.97 1.98 8.79
C ALA A 546 23.88 3.44 8.33
N VAL A 547 24.18 4.41 9.21
CA VAL A 547 24.18 5.84 8.83
C VAL A 547 25.31 6.16 7.84
N GLU A 548 26.54 5.67 8.04
CA GLU A 548 27.64 5.84 7.06
C GLU A 548 27.29 5.25 5.68
N THR A 549 26.67 4.07 5.65
CA THR A 549 26.18 3.42 4.42
C THR A 549 25.13 4.30 3.75
N ALA A 550 24.11 4.75 4.49
CA ALA A 550 23.05 5.60 3.96
C ALA A 550 23.62 6.90 3.39
N CYS A 551 24.46 7.61 4.15
CA CYS A 551 25.10 8.85 3.73
C CYS A 551 25.99 8.68 2.49
N SER A 552 26.63 7.52 2.28
CA SER A 552 27.41 7.27 1.06
C SER A 552 26.59 7.29 -0.24
N PHE A 553 25.27 7.10 -0.15
CA PHE A 553 24.31 7.19 -1.25
C PHE A 553 23.44 8.48 -1.21
N GLY A 554 23.61 9.34 -0.19
CA GLY A 554 22.86 10.59 -0.03
C GLY A 554 23.45 11.80 -0.78
N SER A 555 22.71 12.91 -0.81
CA SER A 555 23.12 14.12 -1.54
C SER A 555 24.43 14.74 -1.00
N LYS A 556 24.67 14.61 0.31
CA LYS A 556 25.86 15.12 1.02
C LYS A 556 26.89 14.03 1.37
N ALA A 557 27.11 13.02 0.50
CA ALA A 557 28.07 11.92 0.73
C ALA A 557 29.51 12.34 1.13
N LYS A 558 29.92 13.59 0.86
CA LYS A 558 31.23 14.14 1.31
C LYS A 558 31.24 14.68 2.75
N ALA A 559 30.08 14.95 3.36
CA ALA A 559 29.99 15.42 4.74
C ALA A 559 30.45 14.36 5.75
N TYR A 560 30.16 13.08 5.46
CA TYR A 560 30.63 11.92 6.23
C TYR A 560 31.89 11.30 5.62
N SER A 561 32.88 12.11 5.25
CA SER A 561 34.10 11.66 4.57
C SER A 561 35.07 10.90 5.49
N SER A 562 34.67 9.70 5.91
CA SER A 562 35.61 8.63 6.27
C SER A 562 36.31 8.13 5.00
N PRO A 563 37.65 8.09 4.95
CA PRO A 563 38.39 7.60 3.79
C PRO A 563 38.42 6.07 3.75
N THR A 564 37.27 5.42 3.59
CA THR A 564 37.17 4.01 3.21
C THR A 564 37.61 3.86 1.76
N ALA A 565 38.85 3.43 1.56
CA ALA A 565 39.34 3.09 0.24
C ALA A 565 38.54 1.88 -0.30
N GLN A 566 38.03 1.99 -1.53
CA GLN A 566 37.28 0.92 -2.21
C GLN A 566 38.24 -0.14 -2.80
N ASP A 567 39.25 -0.53 -2.03
CA ASP A 567 40.34 -1.39 -2.46
C ASP A 567 40.30 -2.80 -1.86
N VAL A 568 39.37 -3.08 -0.95
CA VAL A 568 39.03 -4.43 -0.50
C VAL A 568 37.70 -4.85 -1.13
N SER A 569 37.69 -5.94 -1.90
CA SER A 569 36.46 -6.60 -2.36
C SER A 569 36.12 -7.79 -1.46
N LEU A 570 34.83 -8.09 -1.36
CA LEU A 570 34.29 -9.19 -0.57
C LEU A 570 33.40 -10.07 -1.45
N GLU A 571 33.61 -11.38 -1.37
CA GLU A 571 32.81 -12.41 -2.02
C GLU A 571 32.33 -13.43 -0.98
N VAL A 572 31.13 -13.99 -1.16
CA VAL A 572 30.58 -15.05 -0.32
C VAL A 572 30.21 -16.22 -1.21
N THR A 573 30.75 -17.40 -0.89
CA THR A 573 30.49 -18.65 -1.61
C THR A 573 30.04 -19.75 -0.65
N LEU A 574 29.37 -20.76 -1.20
CA LEU A 574 28.98 -21.97 -0.50
C LEU A 574 29.71 -23.13 -1.17
N ASP A 575 30.30 -24.03 -0.39
CA ASP A 575 30.95 -25.20 -0.95
C ASP A 575 29.93 -26.33 -1.24
N GLY A 576 30.22 -27.12 -2.28
CA GLY A 576 29.40 -28.25 -2.71
C GLY A 576 28.01 -27.88 -3.25
N GLU A 577 27.02 -28.74 -2.99
CA GLU A 577 25.65 -28.62 -3.50
C GLU A 577 24.75 -27.66 -2.68
N GLY A 578 25.32 -26.81 -1.85
CA GLY A 578 24.59 -25.89 -0.97
C GLY A 578 24.00 -26.55 0.31
N PRO A 579 23.30 -25.77 1.15
CA PRO A 579 22.83 -26.23 2.45
C PRO A 579 21.71 -27.27 2.31
N LYS A 580 21.82 -28.38 3.04
CA LYS A 580 20.82 -29.46 3.05
C LYS A 580 20.20 -29.61 4.43
N MET A 581 18.87 -29.69 4.47
CA MET A 581 18.12 -29.87 5.72
C MET A 581 18.61 -31.10 6.49
N GLY A 582 18.96 -30.93 7.77
CA GLY A 582 19.50 -31.99 8.61
C GLY A 582 21.00 -32.25 8.49
N LYS A 583 21.74 -31.40 7.76
CA LYS A 583 23.20 -31.44 7.66
C LYS A 583 23.82 -30.09 7.97
N ASP A 584 25.07 -30.14 8.41
CA ASP A 584 25.89 -28.94 8.54
C ASP A 584 26.16 -28.34 7.15
N ALA A 585 26.25 -27.01 7.10
CA ALA A 585 26.61 -26.28 5.89
C ALA A 585 27.87 -25.45 6.14
N GLU A 586 28.78 -25.43 5.17
CA GLU A 586 29.99 -24.62 5.18
C GLU A 586 29.80 -23.41 4.24
N LEU A 587 30.10 -22.23 4.76
CA LEU A 587 30.03 -20.98 4.03
C LEU A 587 31.39 -20.28 4.08
N MET A 588 31.89 -19.88 2.92
CA MET A 588 33.20 -19.25 2.78
C MET A 588 33.04 -17.76 2.45
N ILE A 589 33.60 -16.90 3.30
CA ILE A 589 33.71 -15.46 3.01
C ILE A 589 35.15 -15.16 2.61
N THR A 590 35.31 -14.55 1.44
CA THR A 590 36.60 -14.27 0.82
C THR A 590 36.81 -12.76 0.69
N LEU A 591 37.91 -12.26 1.24
CA LEU A 591 38.35 -10.87 1.18
C LEU A 591 39.57 -10.75 0.26
N LYS A 592 39.64 -9.69 -0.54
CA LYS A 592 40.75 -9.44 -1.45
C LYS A 592 41.16 -7.97 -1.45
N ASN A 593 42.38 -7.70 -0.98
CA ASN A 593 42.94 -6.35 -0.88
C ASN A 593 43.78 -6.02 -2.13
N SER A 594 43.20 -5.26 -3.04
CA SER A 594 43.83 -4.76 -4.27
C SER A 594 44.80 -3.58 -4.05
N SER A 595 45.01 -3.14 -2.80
CA SER A 595 45.87 -2.01 -2.48
C SER A 595 47.30 -2.39 -2.16
N SER A 596 48.20 -1.40 -2.28
CA SER A 596 49.58 -1.48 -1.81
C SER A 596 49.76 -1.25 -0.30
N GLN A 597 48.67 -1.21 0.48
CA GLN A 597 48.67 -0.97 1.93
C GLN A 597 47.93 -2.08 2.68
N GLN A 598 48.33 -2.33 3.94
CA GLN A 598 47.59 -3.24 4.80
C GLN A 598 46.24 -2.61 5.17
N ARG A 599 45.18 -3.42 5.23
CA ARG A 599 43.83 -3.00 5.61
C ARG A 599 43.38 -3.77 6.85
N SER A 600 42.78 -3.06 7.80
CA SER A 600 42.04 -3.67 8.90
C SER A 600 40.55 -3.61 8.55
N VAL A 601 39.91 -4.78 8.62
CA VAL A 601 38.51 -5.05 8.26
C VAL A 601 37.81 -5.58 9.50
N SER A 602 36.74 -4.91 9.96
CA SER A 602 35.83 -5.52 10.92
C SER A 602 34.68 -6.15 10.13
N LEU A 603 34.58 -7.47 10.12
CA LEU A 603 33.59 -8.21 9.37
C LEU A 603 32.42 -8.58 10.29
N HIS A 604 31.29 -7.91 10.11
CA HIS A 604 30.01 -8.31 10.70
C HIS A 604 29.29 -9.25 9.73
N SER A 605 28.78 -10.39 10.21
CA SER A 605 28.03 -11.36 9.41
C SER A 605 26.80 -11.89 10.15
N GLN A 606 25.69 -12.07 9.43
CA GLN A 606 24.41 -12.54 10.00
C GLN A 606 23.78 -13.60 9.12
N VAL A 607 23.24 -14.66 9.74
CA VAL A 607 22.47 -15.73 9.10
C VAL A 607 21.03 -15.70 9.59
N SER A 608 20.07 -15.68 8.67
CA SER A 608 18.64 -15.62 8.98
C SER A 608 17.82 -16.67 8.24
N VAL A 609 16.67 -17.02 8.83
CA VAL A 609 15.58 -17.77 8.18
C VAL A 609 14.56 -16.78 7.62
N MET A 610 14.04 -17.09 6.45
CA MET A 610 12.98 -16.35 5.76
C MET A 610 11.95 -17.31 5.15
N TYR A 611 10.73 -16.83 4.95
CA TYR A 611 9.75 -17.56 4.15
C TYR A 611 10.18 -17.55 2.67
N TYR A 612 9.69 -18.50 1.86
CA TYR A 612 9.96 -18.52 0.41
C TYR A 612 9.56 -17.22 -0.33
N THR A 613 8.69 -16.42 0.27
CA THR A 613 8.27 -15.09 -0.19
C THR A 613 9.34 -14.00 -0.01
N GLY A 614 10.47 -14.30 0.66
CA GLY A 614 11.56 -13.35 0.95
C GLY A 614 11.32 -12.47 2.19
N VAL A 615 10.30 -12.80 3.00
CA VAL A 615 9.99 -12.15 4.29
C VAL A 615 10.89 -12.73 5.37
N HIS A 616 11.59 -11.89 6.14
CA HIS A 616 12.41 -12.34 7.28
C HIS A 616 11.54 -12.95 8.38
N LYS A 617 12.01 -14.06 8.98
CA LYS A 617 11.34 -14.75 10.10
C LYS A 617 12.14 -14.64 11.39
N ALA A 618 13.41 -15.01 11.36
CA ALA A 618 14.27 -15.06 12.54
C ALA A 618 15.75 -14.98 12.19
N THR A 619 16.57 -14.46 13.11
CA THR A 619 18.04 -14.53 13.02
C THR A 619 18.53 -15.77 13.75
N VAL A 620 19.35 -16.59 13.09
CA VAL A 620 19.91 -17.84 13.66
C VAL A 620 21.26 -17.59 14.33
N ARG A 621 22.09 -16.74 13.70
CA ARG A 621 23.46 -16.47 14.15
C ARG A 621 23.91 -15.09 13.70
N THR A 622 24.73 -14.46 14.53
CA THR A 622 25.43 -13.21 14.25
C THR A 622 26.88 -13.36 14.74
N ASP A 623 27.85 -12.95 13.94
CA ASP A 623 29.27 -12.96 14.27
C ASP A 623 29.92 -11.61 13.93
N THR A 624 31.02 -11.29 14.61
CA THR A 624 31.86 -10.13 14.33
C THR A 624 33.32 -10.57 14.44
N THR A 625 34.10 -10.34 13.38
CA THR A 625 35.51 -10.79 13.29
C THR A 625 36.39 -9.67 12.77
N ASP A 626 37.41 -9.27 13.53
CA ASP A 626 38.42 -8.33 13.07
C ASP A 626 39.54 -9.07 12.31
N ILE A 627 39.85 -8.59 11.10
CA ILE A 627 40.74 -9.25 10.13
C ILE A 627 41.76 -8.23 9.62
N GLU A 628 43.04 -8.63 9.56
CA GLU A 628 44.07 -7.87 8.84
C GLU A 628 44.31 -8.50 7.47
N VAL A 629 44.07 -7.76 6.39
CA VAL A 629 44.28 -8.22 5.00
C VAL A 629 45.55 -7.56 4.44
N LEU A 630 46.53 -8.35 4.00
CA LEU A 630 47.83 -7.82 3.56
C LEU A 630 47.76 -7.15 2.18
N PRO A 631 48.73 -6.28 1.82
CA PRO A 631 48.78 -5.63 0.51
C PRO A 631 48.88 -6.63 -0.64
N ASN A 632 48.06 -6.47 -1.69
CA ASN A 632 48.05 -7.32 -2.89
C ASN A 632 47.94 -8.83 -2.61
N GLU A 633 47.37 -9.22 -1.48
CA GLU A 633 47.23 -10.63 -1.09
C GLU A 633 46.14 -11.30 -1.93
N GLY A 634 46.40 -12.54 -2.38
CA GLY A 634 45.66 -13.18 -3.47
C GLY A 634 44.16 -13.34 -3.19
N GLU A 635 43.86 -13.95 -2.05
CA GLU A 635 42.55 -14.10 -1.43
C GLU A 635 42.77 -14.48 0.06
N TRP A 636 41.97 -13.94 0.99
CA TRP A 636 41.87 -14.41 2.37
C TRP A 636 40.47 -14.99 2.59
N SER A 637 40.36 -16.23 3.05
CA SER A 637 39.07 -16.92 3.18
C SER A 637 38.85 -17.46 4.59
N ILE A 638 37.63 -17.31 5.10
CA ILE A 638 37.15 -17.88 6.36
C ILE A 638 35.96 -18.80 6.13
N SER A 639 36.03 -20.01 6.68
CA SER A 639 34.94 -20.99 6.68
C SER A 639 34.08 -20.88 7.93
N PHE A 640 32.78 -20.71 7.74
CA PHE A 640 31.76 -20.75 8.79
C PHE A 640 31.02 -22.09 8.75
N TRP A 641 31.10 -22.84 9.85
CA TRP A 641 30.31 -24.06 10.06
C TRP A 641 28.97 -23.72 10.70
N MET A 642 27.88 -24.03 10.01
CA MET A 642 26.52 -23.96 10.56
C MET A 642 26.09 -25.36 11.03
N THR A 643 26.38 -25.68 12.29
CA THR A 643 26.08 -27.00 12.88
C THR A 643 24.59 -27.23 13.12
N PHE A 644 24.10 -28.42 12.74
CA PHE A 644 22.70 -28.85 12.83
C PHE A 644 22.04 -28.69 14.21
N PHE A 645 22.82 -28.73 15.30
CA PHE A 645 22.28 -28.51 16.65
C PHE A 645 21.73 -27.09 16.86
N HIS A 646 22.32 -26.05 16.26
CA HIS A 646 21.75 -24.69 16.32
C HIS A 646 20.50 -24.52 15.46
N GLN A 647 20.32 -25.35 14.44
CA GLN A 647 19.04 -25.46 13.71
C GLN A 647 17.97 -26.22 14.52
N GLN A 648 18.38 -26.96 15.57
CA GLN A 648 17.50 -27.88 16.28
C GLN A 648 16.63 -27.21 17.34
N ASP A 649 17.12 -26.17 18.01
CA ASP A 649 16.29 -25.28 18.84
C ASP A 649 15.21 -24.57 18.00
N HIS A 650 15.43 -24.48 16.68
CA HIS A 650 14.46 -23.97 15.71
C HIS A 650 13.67 -25.05 14.94
N LYS A 651 13.69 -26.33 15.36
CA LYS A 651 12.93 -27.41 14.67
C LYS A 651 11.42 -27.19 14.61
N ALA A 652 10.85 -26.42 15.54
CA ALA A 652 9.44 -26.05 15.52
C ALA A 652 9.08 -25.05 14.40
N TYR A 653 10.08 -24.41 13.78
CA TYR A 653 9.88 -23.37 12.77
C TYR A 653 10.12 -23.89 11.34
N LEU A 654 11.09 -24.79 11.13
CA LEU A 654 11.51 -25.30 9.82
C LEU A 654 10.54 -26.34 9.19
N THR A 655 9.23 -26.14 9.32
CA THR A 655 8.20 -27.00 8.70
C THR A 655 7.50 -26.28 7.55
N ASN A 656 7.75 -26.77 6.33
CA ASN A 656 7.20 -26.34 5.04
C ASN A 656 7.61 -24.92 4.56
N LEU A 657 8.35 -24.87 3.44
CA LEU A 657 8.59 -23.69 2.58
C LEU A 657 9.39 -22.51 3.20
N GLU A 658 10.39 -22.81 4.03
CA GLU A 658 11.33 -21.80 4.57
C GLU A 658 12.71 -21.88 3.88
N MET A 659 13.37 -20.74 3.71
CA MET A 659 14.69 -20.58 3.09
C MET A 659 15.71 -19.92 4.04
N LEU A 660 17.01 -20.15 3.79
CA LEU A 660 18.16 -19.63 4.57
C LEU A 660 18.96 -18.61 3.75
N SER A 661 19.70 -17.67 4.38
CA SER A 661 20.32 -16.51 3.68
C SER A 661 21.85 -16.19 3.89
N ALA A 662 22.68 -16.24 2.80
CA ALA A 662 24.02 -15.67 2.41
C ALA A 662 24.33 -15.37 0.85
N LEU A 663 24.57 -14.14 0.29
CA LEU A 663 24.37 -13.80 -1.19
C LEU A 663 25.59 -13.59 -2.14
N SER A 664 25.34 -13.90 -3.43
CA SER A 664 25.49 -13.02 -4.62
C SER A 664 24.68 -13.63 -5.83
N GLY A 665 24.62 -13.03 -7.04
CA GLY A 665 23.58 -13.38 -8.03
C GLY A 665 23.96 -13.67 -9.50
N ALA A 666 23.34 -14.71 -10.08
CA ALA A 666 23.05 -14.91 -11.53
C ALA A 666 21.90 -15.94 -11.74
N HIS A 667 21.14 -15.85 -12.84
CA HIS A 667 19.88 -16.61 -13.04
C HIS A 667 20.04 -18.05 -13.61
N THR A 668 19.32 -19.04 -13.05
CA THR A 668 18.60 -20.10 -13.82
C THR A 668 17.45 -20.70 -12.97
N LEU A 669 16.48 -21.38 -13.59
CA LEU A 669 15.22 -21.89 -12.98
C LEU A 669 15.36 -23.29 -12.32
N TYR A 670 14.66 -23.47 -11.17
CA TYR A 670 14.18 -24.67 -10.43
C TYR A 670 14.76 -26.10 -10.68
N PRO A 671 14.80 -27.01 -9.66
CA PRO A 671 14.07 -26.95 -8.38
C PRO A 671 14.94 -27.10 -7.09
N TYR A 672 14.38 -26.69 -5.95
CA TYR A 672 14.92 -26.89 -4.59
C TYR A 672 16.40 -26.52 -4.37
N ILE A 673 16.77 -25.28 -4.70
CA ILE A 673 18.06 -24.70 -4.33
C ILE A 673 17.76 -23.51 -3.42
N PHE A 674 18.28 -23.56 -2.18
CA PHE A 674 18.18 -22.45 -1.23
C PHE A 674 19.04 -21.28 -1.74
N PRO A 675 18.46 -20.12 -2.10
CA PRO A 675 19.21 -18.95 -2.50
C PRO A 675 19.49 -18.12 -1.26
N VAL A 676 20.77 -17.94 -0.96
CA VAL A 676 21.21 -17.48 0.34
C VAL A 676 21.41 -15.90 0.16
N ASN A 677 21.05 -14.97 1.11
CA ASN A 677 21.52 -13.54 1.28
C ASN A 677 22.30 -13.14 2.60
N LEU A 678 23.52 -12.53 2.55
CA LEU A 678 24.43 -12.24 3.70
C LEU A 678 24.69 -10.74 3.83
N HIS A 679 24.50 -10.16 5.02
CA HIS A 679 24.94 -8.78 5.29
C HIS A 679 26.38 -8.76 5.79
N CYS A 680 27.32 -8.44 4.90
CA CYS A 680 28.67 -8.03 5.29
C CYS A 680 28.74 -6.52 5.43
N ILE A 681 28.94 -6.06 6.66
CA ILE A 681 29.27 -4.68 6.98
C ILE A 681 30.77 -4.62 7.30
N CYS A 682 31.51 -3.74 6.61
CA CYS A 682 32.98 -3.75 6.57
C CYS A 682 33.58 -2.32 6.60
N PRO A 683 33.76 -1.70 7.79
CA PRO A 683 34.52 -0.46 7.92
C PRO A 683 36.02 -0.72 7.70
N ILE A 684 36.51 -0.37 6.51
CA ILE A 684 37.93 -0.48 6.14
C ILE A 684 38.71 0.70 6.72
N LYS A 685 39.71 0.46 7.57
CA LYS A 685 40.59 1.52 8.11
C LYS A 685 42.06 1.28 7.75
N PRO A 686 42.81 2.33 7.34
CA PRO A 686 44.26 2.25 7.26
C PRO A 686 44.86 2.18 8.67
N LYS A 687 45.83 1.29 8.86
CA LYS A 687 46.58 1.16 10.11
C LYS A 687 47.38 2.44 10.36
N LYS A 688 47.05 3.19 11.42
CA LYS A 688 47.92 4.29 11.89
C LYS A 688 49.20 3.65 12.45
N GLY A 689 50.35 4.09 11.93
CA GLY A 689 51.67 3.66 12.39
C GLY A 689 52.06 4.29 13.73
#